data_AF-A0A417UBR1-F1
#
_entry.id   AF-A0A417UBR1-F1
#
_cell.length_a   1.000
_cell.length_b   1.000
_cell.length_c   1.000
_cell.angle_alpha   90.00
_cell.angle_beta   90.00
_cell.angle_gamma   90.00
#
_symmetry.space_group_name_H-M   'P 1'
#
loop_
_entity.id
_entity.type
_entity.pdbx_description
1 polymer ?
#
loop_
_entity_poly.entity_id
_entity_poly.type
_entity_poly.pdbx_seq_one_letter_code
_entity_poly.pdbx_strand_id
1 'polypeptide(L)'
;MSGYGVIVKEKSKGKYRKNDGSTLITVLVGVSFMVVLASIILSVSFSNLKMKQLEYRNKRNFYEDEQVLDDVYNGLGRDISEYLAKAYNDTLAMVTMADGTSQYGSQTAAYQQFVNLFGGRLESKFGADGEHRDETLAILQSYLTVAATGQNADGSTAKQAEVLDYIQTKVENDAAGSMARYTFEGVTVRYREVTSNATTGFEATVTTDIVVEVPYISFFQDYSRVLDYVLIGNQGIYFKNADARIEGNVYAGTDSKDKNAAYQGYHYSEGKVYDGMNLYQSKITFANTNYLITKGDLNLCESDLTISSPGGKKAVTNLWAENIRTVENNHPGVPVTGKEAPANTSTLSADANFYLADDLELNARGSSASLRGNYYGYNNNKIVSGTNSAYETTGKNETRNQYKGEAEGNGAAHASSSSIILNANDTTLDLTGLDSLIVTGLAYVDIKNPEASYAATEGTGDKLDEYQTGESLALRYNQLLYLAPQEILYETNPVEGQTKNAGAADYINVKEACPPVGDEKSKLTEWFGSGELNPADPVTAVEYKVNGKNYVYFYLNFQSESNKAKYVEEVMKAAEPAETSAEYTKEKQKWELKQSVLKRAEKARIESNIQIDGSGCKIYTKGAVTSTTDGSAIDNTAAKPEVYTESLNMAKHFVYFTKRLDPAEAHGMVDDALDLDSLNSDISAKGLSEAELPAGYFVKFDNIVNDKDNMVKGYQVIVRTINGSAPTVINQDVKGIIICKGDVIINGSIEGLVIAGGKITVSTSGTIKANRGIVQTILEAEQKELSGIKEDKVDRDFLAGYASYYFRQALVNDTLVSETNHKYNDTSQRITSTEYTDFMYYENWQKGERH
;
A
#
# COMPACT_ATOMS: atom_id res chain seq x y z
N MET A 1 -107.36 23.05 75.75
CA MET A 1 -107.96 21.98 76.58
C MET A 1 -108.69 20.99 75.65
N SER A 2 -108.54 19.66 75.83
CA SER A 2 -109.25 18.55 75.11
C SER A 2 -109.02 18.41 73.59
N GLY A 3 -109.04 17.24 72.90
CA GLY A 3 -109.41 15.84 73.27
C GLY A 3 -109.12 14.75 72.19
N TYR A 4 -109.82 13.59 72.26
CA TYR A 4 -109.60 12.22 71.66
C TYR A 4 -110.30 11.84 70.29
N GLY A 5 -109.97 10.65 69.67
CA GLY A 5 -110.95 9.62 69.16
C GLY A 5 -111.01 9.20 67.64
N VAL A 6 -111.76 8.20 67.08
CA VAL A 6 -112.13 6.73 67.34
C VAL A 6 -112.68 6.04 66.01
N ILE A 7 -112.73 4.67 65.88
CA ILE A 7 -113.67 3.75 65.09
C ILE A 7 -113.10 2.71 64.02
N VAL A 8 -112.96 1.41 64.41
CA VAL A 8 -113.44 0.05 63.89
C VAL A 8 -113.29 -0.59 62.42
N LYS A 9 -112.81 -1.89 62.32
CA LYS A 9 -113.03 -3.08 61.36
C LYS A 9 -112.53 -3.16 59.86
N GLU A 10 -112.45 -4.29 59.08
CA GLU A 10 -112.19 -5.79 59.20
C GLU A 10 -111.97 -6.55 57.80
N LYS A 11 -111.07 -7.57 57.72
CA LYS A 11 -111.00 -8.88 56.92
C LYS A 11 -111.12 -9.14 55.37
N SER A 12 -110.35 -10.20 54.93
CA SER A 12 -110.57 -11.22 53.82
C SER A 12 -110.17 -10.85 52.35
N LYS A 13 -109.60 -11.69 51.43
CA LYS A 13 -109.34 -13.17 51.27
C LYS A 13 -108.28 -13.45 50.14
N GLY A 14 -107.60 -14.63 50.11
CA GLY A 14 -107.10 -15.28 48.87
C GLY A 14 -105.57 -15.44 48.64
N LYS A 15 -105.12 -16.60 48.12
CA LYS A 15 -103.69 -16.96 47.85
C LYS A 15 -103.36 -16.88 46.34
N TYR A 16 -102.10 -16.58 45.98
CA TYR A 16 -101.25 -17.42 45.09
C TYR A 16 -99.75 -17.14 45.36
N ARG A 17 -98.84 -17.97 44.81
CA ARG A 17 -97.47 -18.18 45.32
C ARG A 17 -96.36 -17.56 44.46
N LYS A 18 -95.34 -17.02 45.16
CA LYS A 18 -93.90 -16.96 44.83
C LYS A 18 -93.46 -16.18 43.57
N ASN A 19 -92.69 -15.12 43.78
CA ASN A 19 -91.28 -15.08 43.31
C ASN A 19 -90.35 -14.12 44.07
N ASP A 20 -90.83 -13.44 45.11
CA ASP A 20 -90.17 -12.24 45.67
C ASP A 20 -88.82 -12.53 46.37
N GLY A 21 -88.61 -13.76 46.85
CA GLY A 21 -87.30 -14.20 47.35
C GLY A 21 -86.26 -14.38 46.24
N SER A 22 -86.67 -14.76 45.03
CA SER A 22 -85.78 -14.85 43.86
C SER A 22 -85.36 -13.46 43.41
N THR A 23 -86.30 -12.51 43.35
CA THR A 23 -86.00 -11.12 42.99
C THR A 23 -85.01 -10.49 43.97
N LEU A 24 -85.22 -10.68 45.29
CA LEU A 24 -84.29 -10.18 46.31
C LEU A 24 -82.90 -10.81 46.20
N ILE A 25 -82.81 -12.14 46.04
CA ILE A 25 -81.51 -12.83 45.92
C ILE A 25 -80.81 -12.48 44.60
N THR A 26 -81.54 -12.38 43.48
CA THR A 26 -80.97 -12.00 42.17
C THR A 26 -80.46 -10.56 42.18
N VAL A 27 -81.20 -9.64 42.81
CA VAL A 27 -80.75 -8.26 43.03
C VAL A 27 -79.54 -8.23 43.96
N LEU A 28 -79.53 -8.99 45.06
CA LEU A 28 -78.42 -9.00 46.01
C LEU A 28 -77.15 -9.64 45.43
N VAL A 29 -77.27 -10.71 44.63
CA VAL A 29 -76.18 -11.30 43.85
C VAL A 29 -75.72 -10.33 42.77
N GLY A 30 -76.62 -9.67 42.05
CA GLY A 30 -76.29 -8.66 41.03
C GLY A 30 -75.54 -7.46 41.60
N VAL A 31 -75.97 -6.92 42.74
CA VAL A 31 -75.28 -5.85 43.48
C VAL A 31 -73.93 -6.34 44.01
N SER A 32 -73.85 -7.55 44.56
CA SER A 32 -72.57 -8.14 44.99
C SER A 32 -71.59 -8.29 43.83
N PHE A 33 -72.07 -8.73 42.67
CA PHE A 33 -71.27 -8.84 41.45
C PHE A 33 -70.82 -7.46 40.95
N MET A 34 -71.68 -6.44 40.99
CA MET A 34 -71.30 -5.05 40.67
C MET A 34 -70.26 -4.49 41.64
N VAL A 35 -70.35 -4.78 42.95
CA VAL A 35 -69.34 -4.36 43.94
C VAL A 35 -68.00 -5.04 43.68
N VAL A 36 -67.99 -6.35 43.39
CA VAL A 36 -66.75 -7.08 43.02
C VAL A 36 -66.17 -6.53 41.72
N LEU A 37 -66.99 -6.28 40.71
CA LEU A 37 -66.55 -5.78 39.39
C LEU A 37 -66.04 -4.33 39.49
N ALA A 38 -66.69 -3.47 40.28
CA ALA A 38 -66.20 -2.13 40.60
C ALA A 38 -64.87 -2.18 41.38
N SER A 39 -64.71 -3.16 42.29
CA SER A 39 -63.47 -3.38 43.04
C SER A 39 -62.32 -3.83 42.14
N ILE A 40 -62.60 -4.70 41.15
CA ILE A 40 -61.63 -5.11 40.13
C ILE A 40 -61.24 -3.91 39.25
N ILE A 41 -62.20 -3.11 38.79
CA ILE A 41 -61.93 -1.88 38.01
C ILE A 41 -61.06 -0.92 38.83
N LEU A 42 -61.41 -0.65 40.09
CA LEU A 42 -60.61 0.19 40.99
C LEU A 42 -59.20 -0.37 41.20
N SER A 43 -59.05 -1.67 41.39
CA SER A 43 -57.75 -2.32 41.54
C SER A 43 -56.90 -2.23 40.26
N VAL A 44 -57.49 -2.44 39.08
CA VAL A 44 -56.80 -2.28 37.79
C VAL A 44 -56.43 -0.82 37.54
N SER A 45 -57.32 0.13 37.85
CA SER A 45 -57.04 1.56 37.76
C SER A 45 -55.94 2.00 38.72
N PHE A 46 -55.93 1.49 39.95
CA PHE A 46 -54.88 1.77 40.94
C PHE A 46 -53.53 1.16 40.54
N SER A 47 -53.53 -0.08 40.04
CA SER A 47 -52.33 -0.70 39.46
C SER A 47 -51.81 0.07 38.26
N ASN A 48 -52.69 0.53 37.34
CA ASN A 48 -52.29 1.36 36.20
C ASN A 48 -51.74 2.73 36.63
N LEU A 49 -52.31 3.37 37.66
CA LEU A 49 -51.77 4.61 38.23
C LEU A 49 -50.41 4.38 38.86
N LYS A 50 -50.24 3.29 39.63
CA LYS A 50 -48.96 2.91 40.22
C LYS A 50 -47.92 2.62 39.15
N MET A 51 -48.27 1.86 38.10
CA MET A 51 -47.37 1.59 36.96
C MET A 51 -46.98 2.87 36.22
N LYS A 52 -47.91 3.80 35.96
CA LYS A 52 -47.58 5.10 35.34
C LYS A 52 -46.71 5.99 36.23
N GLN A 53 -46.90 5.96 37.55
CA GLN A 53 -46.04 6.68 38.49
C GLN A 53 -44.63 6.07 38.55
N LEU A 54 -44.51 4.74 38.46
CA LEU A 54 -43.23 4.04 38.33
C LEU A 54 -42.54 4.37 37.00
N GLU A 55 -43.26 4.29 35.88
CA GLU A 55 -42.74 4.63 34.55
C GLU A 55 -42.23 6.09 34.48
N TYR A 56 -42.98 7.04 35.06
CA TYR A 56 -42.57 8.45 35.11
C TYR A 56 -41.33 8.68 35.99
N ARG A 57 -41.21 7.97 37.12
CA ARG A 57 -40.03 8.04 37.99
C ARG A 57 -38.80 7.39 37.34
N ASN A 58 -38.95 6.23 36.70
CA ASN A 58 -37.87 5.58 35.97
C ASN A 58 -37.37 6.45 34.81
N LYS A 59 -38.26 7.11 34.06
CA LYS A 59 -37.88 8.07 33.01
C LYS A 59 -37.16 9.30 33.58
N ARG A 60 -37.60 9.82 34.73
CA ARG A 60 -36.93 10.95 35.39
C ARG A 60 -35.53 10.58 35.89
N ASN A 61 -35.36 9.41 36.50
CA ASN A 61 -34.06 8.95 36.95
C ASN A 61 -33.11 8.77 35.74
N PHE A 62 -33.60 8.20 34.62
CA PHE A 62 -32.82 8.06 33.38
C PHE A 62 -32.24 9.40 32.85
N TYR A 63 -33.03 10.47 32.83
CA TYR A 63 -32.52 11.81 32.43
C TYR A 63 -31.54 12.43 33.44
N GLU A 64 -31.43 11.88 34.65
CA GLU A 64 -30.43 12.26 35.65
C GLU A 64 -29.24 11.27 35.67
N ASP A 65 -29.40 10.04 35.16
CA ASP A 65 -28.32 9.07 34.92
C ASP A 65 -27.37 9.58 33.81
N GLU A 66 -27.94 10.19 32.75
CA GLU A 66 -27.18 10.87 31.68
C GLU A 66 -26.25 11.95 32.28
N GLN A 67 -26.67 12.67 33.32
CA GLN A 67 -25.83 13.68 33.99
C GLN A 67 -24.61 13.06 34.70
N VAL A 68 -24.74 11.86 35.29
CA VAL A 68 -23.62 11.17 35.95
C VAL A 68 -22.62 10.67 34.90
N LEU A 69 -23.12 10.20 33.76
CA LEU A 69 -22.29 9.80 32.63
C LEU A 69 -21.57 11.01 32.00
N ASP A 70 -22.29 12.11 31.80
CA ASP A 70 -21.74 13.38 31.32
C ASP A 70 -20.69 13.95 32.28
N ASP A 71 -20.86 13.86 33.59
CA ASP A 71 -19.83 14.27 34.57
C ASP A 71 -18.51 13.47 34.35
N VAL A 72 -18.61 12.15 34.19
CA VAL A 72 -17.45 11.28 33.89
C VAL A 72 -16.83 11.62 32.54
N TYR A 73 -17.65 11.81 31.51
CA TYR A 73 -17.23 12.15 30.15
C TYR A 73 -16.55 13.52 30.08
N ASN A 74 -17.11 14.54 30.72
CA ASN A 74 -16.51 15.87 30.81
C ASN A 74 -15.21 15.86 31.64
N GLY A 75 -15.14 15.06 32.70
CA GLY A 75 -13.95 14.86 33.52
C GLY A 75 -12.80 14.20 32.76
N LEU A 76 -13.10 13.10 32.05
CA LEU A 76 -12.18 12.45 31.12
C LEU A 76 -11.76 13.40 30.01
N GLY A 77 -12.72 14.05 29.34
CA GLY A 77 -12.47 14.97 28.23
C GLY A 77 -11.51 16.10 28.59
N ARG A 78 -11.69 16.72 29.75
CA ARG A 78 -10.76 17.73 30.28
C ARG A 78 -9.34 17.18 30.45
N ASP A 79 -9.21 16.04 31.10
CA ASP A 79 -7.90 15.47 31.44
C ASP A 79 -7.19 14.94 30.17
N ILE A 80 -7.92 14.35 29.23
CA ILE A 80 -7.41 13.91 27.92
C ILE A 80 -7.00 15.12 27.07
N SER A 81 -7.80 16.18 27.00
CA SER A 81 -7.40 17.44 26.33
C SER A 81 -6.11 18.02 26.93
N GLU A 82 -5.91 17.92 28.25
CA GLU A 82 -4.66 18.36 28.89
C GLU A 82 -3.46 17.49 28.46
N TYR A 83 -3.63 16.17 28.35
CA TYR A 83 -2.56 15.28 27.87
C TYR A 83 -2.27 15.43 26.38
N LEU A 84 -3.30 15.64 25.56
CA LEU A 84 -3.17 15.94 24.14
C LEU A 84 -2.39 17.25 23.94
N ALA A 85 -2.75 18.31 24.66
CA ALA A 85 -2.04 19.59 24.60
C ALA A 85 -0.57 19.46 25.06
N LYS A 86 -0.28 18.65 26.09
CA LYS A 86 1.10 18.38 26.53
C LYS A 86 1.90 17.59 25.51
N ALA A 87 1.35 16.46 25.02
CA ALA A 87 2.00 15.64 23.99
C ALA A 87 2.25 16.42 22.70
N TYR A 88 1.30 17.27 22.29
CA TYR A 88 1.45 18.19 21.16
C TYR A 88 2.62 19.17 21.38
N ASN A 89 2.63 19.89 22.51
CA ASN A 89 3.67 20.89 22.80
C ASN A 89 5.07 20.26 22.96
N ASP A 90 5.17 19.10 23.60
CA ASP A 90 6.43 18.36 23.74
C ASP A 90 6.95 17.90 22.36
N THR A 91 6.07 17.36 21.51
CA THR A 91 6.43 16.96 20.14
C THR A 91 6.86 18.17 19.31
N LEU A 92 6.11 19.28 19.39
CA LEU A 92 6.44 20.53 18.71
C LEU A 92 7.80 21.09 19.14
N ALA A 93 8.16 20.98 20.43
CA ALA A 93 9.47 21.37 20.93
C ALA A 93 10.62 20.46 20.45
N MET A 94 10.33 19.19 20.13
CA MET A 94 11.29 18.25 19.52
C MET A 94 11.37 18.40 17.99
N VAL A 95 10.30 18.90 17.36
CA VAL A 95 10.24 19.24 15.93
C VAL A 95 10.95 20.57 15.66
N THR A 96 10.80 21.56 16.53
CA THR A 96 11.36 22.90 16.40
C THR A 96 12.20 23.23 17.63
N MET A 97 13.47 22.79 17.63
CA MET A 97 14.38 23.05 18.75
C MET A 97 14.93 24.48 18.70
N ALA A 98 15.28 25.04 19.87
CA ALA A 98 15.70 26.45 20.00
C ALA A 98 17.04 26.79 19.31
N ASP A 99 17.80 25.78 18.88
CA ASP A 99 19.01 25.92 18.07
C ASP A 99 18.76 25.76 16.55
N GLY A 100 17.49 25.66 16.14
CA GLY A 100 17.05 25.42 14.77
C GLY A 100 17.08 23.96 14.32
N THR A 101 17.56 23.04 15.18
CA THR A 101 17.57 21.62 14.86
C THR A 101 16.20 20.96 15.05
N SER A 102 16.08 19.72 14.58
CA SER A 102 14.88 18.91 14.72
C SER A 102 15.28 17.48 15.09
N GLN A 103 14.75 16.98 16.20
CA GLN A 103 14.91 15.58 16.60
C GLN A 103 14.03 14.66 15.72
N TYR A 104 12.89 15.17 15.26
CA TYR A 104 11.93 14.47 14.39
C TYR A 104 11.63 15.29 13.13
N GLY A 105 12.63 15.40 12.24
CA GLY A 105 12.61 16.28 11.06
C GLY A 105 11.69 15.87 9.89
N SER A 106 10.72 14.97 10.11
CA SER A 106 9.70 14.57 9.13
C SER A 106 8.33 14.39 9.80
N GLN A 107 7.25 14.66 9.07
CA GLN A 107 5.87 14.59 9.61
C GLN A 107 5.53 13.21 10.18
N THR A 108 5.96 12.12 9.52
CA THR A 108 5.75 10.75 10.02
C THR A 108 6.44 10.51 11.36
N ALA A 109 7.70 10.95 11.51
CA ALA A 109 8.46 10.76 12.74
C ALA A 109 7.93 11.62 13.90
N ALA A 110 7.50 12.85 13.60
CA ALA A 110 6.85 13.74 14.56
C ALA A 110 5.51 13.18 15.03
N TYR A 111 4.64 12.76 14.11
CA TYR A 111 3.35 12.17 14.45
C TYR A 111 3.49 10.89 15.30
N GLN A 112 4.41 9.99 14.92
CA GLN A 112 4.73 8.80 15.71
C GLN A 112 5.18 9.15 17.15
N GLN A 113 6.03 10.17 17.31
CA GLN A 113 6.42 10.63 18.63
C GLN A 113 5.25 11.23 19.43
N PHE A 114 4.34 11.96 18.78
CA PHE A 114 3.11 12.46 19.40
C PHE A 114 2.22 11.32 19.91
N VAL A 115 1.97 10.29 19.09
CA VAL A 115 1.16 9.14 19.51
C VAL A 115 1.79 8.43 20.71
N ASN A 116 3.11 8.24 20.71
CA ASN A 116 3.83 7.64 21.84
C ASN A 116 3.74 8.50 23.12
N LEU A 117 3.88 9.83 23.00
CA LEU A 117 3.78 10.75 24.15
C LEU A 117 2.34 10.88 24.67
N PHE A 118 1.35 10.83 23.79
CA PHE A 118 -0.07 10.89 24.17
C PHE A 118 -0.52 9.57 24.83
N GLY A 119 -0.25 8.44 24.17
CA GLY A 119 -0.58 7.11 24.69
C GLY A 119 0.10 6.80 26.00
N GLY A 120 1.41 7.03 26.11
CA GLY A 120 2.15 6.84 27.36
C GLY A 120 1.66 7.74 28.50
N ARG A 121 1.07 8.91 28.21
CA ARG A 121 0.41 9.76 29.22
C ARG A 121 -0.91 9.17 29.70
N LEU A 122 -1.74 8.64 28.80
CA LEU A 122 -2.98 7.93 29.16
C LEU A 122 -2.67 6.67 29.99
N GLU A 123 -1.76 5.82 29.52
CA GLU A 123 -1.34 4.60 30.22
C GLU A 123 -0.75 4.90 31.61
N SER A 124 0.05 5.98 31.74
CA SER A 124 0.64 6.36 33.03
C SER A 124 -0.36 6.80 34.11
N LYS A 125 -1.61 7.10 33.73
CA LYS A 125 -2.67 7.53 34.66
C LYS A 125 -3.82 6.54 34.80
N PHE A 126 -4.17 5.85 33.71
CA PHE A 126 -5.34 4.99 33.64
C PHE A 126 -4.98 3.50 33.46
N GLY A 127 -3.68 3.17 33.35
CA GLY A 127 -3.16 1.83 33.07
C GLY A 127 -3.34 1.39 31.61
N ALA A 128 -2.89 0.18 31.30
CA ALA A 128 -3.22 -0.54 30.06
C ALA A 128 -3.74 -1.93 30.43
N ASP A 129 -4.68 -2.47 29.64
CA ASP A 129 -5.20 -3.84 29.75
C ASP A 129 -5.56 -4.29 31.18
N GLY A 130 -6.12 -3.37 31.98
CA GLY A 130 -6.58 -3.60 33.35
C GLY A 130 -5.55 -3.30 34.46
N GLU A 131 -4.35 -2.83 34.15
CA GLU A 131 -3.43 -2.26 35.15
C GLU A 131 -4.06 -1.03 35.85
N HIS A 132 -3.65 -0.76 37.09
CA HIS A 132 -4.12 0.36 37.93
C HIS A 132 -5.65 0.45 38.15
N ARG A 133 -6.38 -0.68 38.06
CA ARG A 133 -7.86 -0.73 38.13
C ARG A 133 -8.49 0.07 39.27
N ASP A 134 -8.01 -0.09 40.50
CA ASP A 134 -8.58 0.60 41.67
C ASP A 134 -8.30 2.12 41.65
N GLU A 135 -7.19 2.53 41.03
CA GLU A 135 -6.79 3.93 40.89
C GLU A 135 -7.61 4.62 39.78
N THR A 136 -7.75 3.97 38.63
CA THR A 136 -8.62 4.44 37.54
C THR A 136 -10.07 4.57 37.98
N LEU A 137 -10.61 3.59 38.71
CA LEU A 137 -11.97 3.67 39.25
C LEU A 137 -12.11 4.84 40.25
N ALA A 138 -11.12 5.06 41.11
CA ALA A 138 -11.10 6.21 42.02
C ALA A 138 -11.01 7.57 41.28
N ILE A 139 -10.29 7.63 40.15
CA ILE A 139 -10.22 8.82 39.29
C ILE A 139 -11.58 9.09 38.64
N LEU A 140 -12.22 8.08 38.02
CA LEU A 140 -13.56 8.22 37.43
C LEU A 140 -14.59 8.67 38.48
N GLN A 141 -14.54 8.08 39.68
CA GLN A 141 -15.38 8.46 40.82
C GLN A 141 -15.14 9.90 41.33
N SER A 142 -13.96 10.48 41.05
CA SER A 142 -13.62 11.86 41.43
C SER A 142 -14.19 12.93 40.48
N TYR A 143 -14.63 12.54 39.28
CA TYR A 143 -15.22 13.46 38.31
C TYR A 143 -16.68 13.82 38.61
N LEU A 144 -17.37 13.03 39.44
CA LEU A 144 -18.77 13.27 39.79
C LEU A 144 -18.96 14.56 40.59
N THR A 145 -19.84 15.44 40.14
CA THR A 145 -20.17 16.69 40.83
C THR A 145 -20.98 16.48 42.12
N VAL A 146 -21.60 15.31 42.28
CA VAL A 146 -22.35 14.91 43.48
C VAL A 146 -21.71 13.66 44.10
N ALA A 147 -21.25 13.77 45.35
CA ALA A 147 -20.51 12.71 46.01
C ALA A 147 -21.38 11.52 46.46
N ALA A 148 -20.81 10.32 46.43
CA ALA A 148 -21.43 9.06 46.90
C ALA A 148 -21.92 9.09 48.37
N THR A 149 -21.49 10.07 49.17
CA THR A 149 -21.91 10.30 50.56
C THR A 149 -23.38 10.72 50.71
N GLY A 150 -24.06 11.09 49.62
CA GLY A 150 -25.48 11.47 49.66
C GLY A 150 -25.75 12.78 50.40
N GLN A 151 -24.79 13.70 50.40
CA GLN A 151 -24.95 15.06 50.92
C GLN A 151 -24.45 16.10 49.93
N ASN A 152 -25.25 17.15 49.74
CA ASN A 152 -24.78 18.39 49.11
C ASN A 152 -23.80 19.11 50.06
N ALA A 153 -23.02 20.06 49.54
CA ALA A 153 -22.10 20.87 50.35
C ALA A 153 -22.79 21.72 51.46
N ASP A 154 -24.12 21.82 51.43
CA ASP A 154 -24.95 22.48 52.45
C ASP A 154 -25.49 21.53 53.55
N GLY A 155 -25.21 20.23 53.46
CA GLY A 155 -25.67 19.21 54.41
C GLY A 155 -27.10 18.69 54.19
N SER A 156 -27.77 19.06 53.10
CA SER A 156 -29.05 18.46 52.71
C SER A 156 -28.87 17.03 52.16
N THR A 157 -29.87 16.16 52.36
CA THR A 157 -29.88 14.80 51.76
C THR A 157 -29.90 14.89 50.25
N ALA A 158 -28.80 14.51 49.62
CA ALA A 158 -28.64 14.46 48.18
C ALA A 158 -28.87 13.04 47.64
N LYS A 159 -29.11 12.98 46.33
CA LYS A 159 -29.15 11.74 45.55
C LYS A 159 -27.74 11.14 45.52
N GLN A 160 -27.62 9.81 45.46
CA GLN A 160 -26.31 9.14 45.36
C GLN A 160 -25.99 8.85 43.90
N ALA A 161 -24.81 9.30 43.45
CA ALA A 161 -24.19 8.94 42.19
C ALA A 161 -22.86 8.22 42.48
N GLU A 162 -22.60 7.12 41.78
CA GLU A 162 -21.45 6.24 41.99
C GLU A 162 -21.00 5.64 40.64
N VAL A 163 -19.70 5.70 40.34
CA VAL A 163 -19.10 4.87 39.30
C VAL A 163 -18.86 3.51 39.96
N LEU A 164 -19.70 2.52 39.61
CA LEU A 164 -19.67 1.22 40.26
C LEU A 164 -18.41 0.43 39.92
N ASP A 165 -18.07 0.47 38.64
CA ASP A 165 -17.08 -0.40 38.06
C ASP A 165 -16.73 0.06 36.65
N TYR A 166 -15.61 -0.43 36.16
CA TYR A 166 -15.33 -0.56 34.74
C TYR A 166 -14.64 -1.92 34.52
N ILE A 167 -14.77 -2.52 33.34
CA ILE A 167 -14.25 -3.86 33.08
C ILE A 167 -12.72 -3.80 33.04
N GLN A 168 -12.19 -3.04 32.07
CA GLN A 168 -10.77 -2.83 31.82
C GLN A 168 -10.55 -1.58 30.95
N THR A 169 -9.32 -1.10 30.91
CA THR A 169 -8.87 -0.18 29.85
C THR A 169 -8.27 -1.05 28.76
N LYS A 170 -8.53 -0.72 27.49
CA LYS A 170 -8.10 -1.51 26.33
C LYS A 170 -7.39 -0.61 25.33
N VAL A 171 -6.19 -0.99 24.93
CA VAL A 171 -5.43 -0.28 23.89
C VAL A 171 -5.61 -0.98 22.54
N GLU A 172 -6.28 -0.32 21.59
CA GLU A 172 -6.30 -0.75 20.20
C GLU A 172 -5.20 0.00 19.44
N ASN A 173 -4.27 -0.75 18.87
CA ASN A 173 -3.21 -0.18 18.05
C ASN A 173 -3.59 -0.22 16.56
N ASP A 174 -3.11 0.74 15.77
CA ASP A 174 -3.24 0.74 14.32
C ASP A 174 -2.39 -0.39 13.69
N ALA A 175 -2.43 -0.48 12.35
CA ALA A 175 -1.60 -1.43 11.62
C ALA A 175 -0.08 -1.13 11.68
N ALA A 176 0.31 0.10 12.05
CA ALA A 176 1.68 0.47 12.37
C ALA A 176 2.05 0.14 13.83
N GLY A 177 1.07 -0.29 14.63
CA GLY A 177 1.22 -0.70 16.02
C GLY A 177 1.46 0.44 17.00
N SER A 178 1.02 1.64 16.63
CA SER A 178 0.91 2.82 17.49
C SER A 178 -0.51 2.87 18.06
N MET A 179 -0.70 3.48 19.24
CA MET A 179 -2.04 3.61 19.83
C MET A 179 -2.97 4.35 18.88
N ALA A 180 -4.06 3.70 18.48
CA ALA A 180 -5.10 4.26 17.62
C ALA A 180 -6.35 4.61 18.42
N ARG A 181 -6.72 3.73 19.36
CA ARG A 181 -7.80 3.96 20.30
C ARG A 181 -7.42 3.50 21.70
N TYR A 182 -7.96 4.22 22.67
CA TYR A 182 -7.90 3.90 24.08
C TYR A 182 -9.33 3.83 24.61
N THR A 183 -9.79 2.64 25.01
CA THR A 183 -11.18 2.40 25.40
C THR A 183 -11.28 2.10 26.89
N PHE A 184 -12.15 2.80 27.59
CA PHE A 184 -12.63 2.42 28.92
C PHE A 184 -13.82 1.48 28.73
N GLU A 185 -13.61 0.17 28.86
CA GLU A 185 -14.62 -0.85 28.60
C GLU A 185 -15.56 -1.01 29.80
N GLY A 186 -16.87 -1.02 29.55
CA GLY A 186 -17.92 -1.30 30.52
C GLY A 186 -18.01 -0.31 31.69
N VAL A 187 -17.72 0.98 31.47
CA VAL A 187 -17.90 2.04 32.47
C VAL A 187 -19.35 2.03 32.94
N THR A 188 -19.55 1.70 34.22
CA THR A 188 -20.86 1.43 34.78
C THR A 188 -21.19 2.45 35.87
N VAL A 189 -22.12 3.36 35.57
CA VAL A 189 -22.59 4.38 36.52
C VAL A 189 -23.92 3.96 37.14
N ARG A 190 -24.07 4.21 38.44
CA ARG A 190 -25.32 4.00 39.20
C ARG A 190 -25.81 5.31 39.79
N TYR A 191 -27.12 5.45 39.75
CA TYR A 191 -27.86 6.45 40.49
C TYR A 191 -28.83 5.81 41.48
N ARG A 192 -28.96 6.39 42.68
CA ARG A 192 -29.93 5.98 43.70
C ARG A 192 -30.61 7.19 44.37
N GLU A 193 -31.93 7.24 44.31
CA GLU A 193 -32.76 8.21 45.06
C GLU A 193 -32.85 7.80 46.54
N VAL A 194 -32.00 8.35 47.40
CA VAL A 194 -32.00 8.06 48.84
C VAL A 194 -33.13 8.80 49.55
N THR A 195 -34.22 8.11 49.83
CA THR A 195 -35.23 8.59 50.78
C THR A 195 -34.86 8.14 52.20
N SER A 196 -34.99 9.03 53.19
CA SER A 196 -34.38 8.95 54.53
C SER A 196 -34.74 7.75 55.43
N ASN A 197 -35.53 6.77 54.96
CA ASN A 197 -36.05 5.68 55.81
C ASN A 197 -36.59 4.43 55.06
N ALA A 198 -36.07 4.06 53.88
CA ALA A 198 -36.54 2.86 53.16
C ALA A 198 -35.42 2.02 52.53
N THR A 199 -35.41 0.72 52.83
CA THR A 199 -34.50 -0.31 52.27
C THR A 199 -34.87 -0.74 50.84
N THR A 200 -35.60 0.09 50.10
CA THR A 200 -36.12 -0.17 48.75
C THR A 200 -36.14 1.14 47.95
N GLY A 201 -34.97 1.57 47.48
CA GLY A 201 -34.84 2.63 46.48
C GLY A 201 -34.82 2.02 45.07
N PHE A 202 -35.27 2.76 44.06
CA PHE A 202 -35.08 2.37 42.67
C PHE A 202 -33.65 2.70 42.25
N GLU A 203 -32.92 1.71 41.74
CA GLU A 203 -31.60 1.87 41.17
C GLU A 203 -31.69 1.81 39.65
N ALA A 204 -31.05 2.76 38.98
CA ALA A 204 -30.77 2.67 37.56
C ALA A 204 -29.27 2.49 37.37
N THR A 205 -28.89 1.77 36.32
CA THR A 205 -27.50 1.49 36.01
C THR A 205 -27.31 1.56 34.49
N VAL A 206 -26.39 2.42 34.07
CA VAL A 206 -25.99 2.58 32.67
C VAL A 206 -24.58 2.03 32.54
N THR A 207 -24.36 1.16 31.57
CA THR A 207 -23.05 0.64 31.21
C THR A 207 -22.76 1.06 29.77
N THR A 208 -21.62 1.67 29.53
CA THR A 208 -21.16 2.07 28.18
C THR A 208 -19.65 1.96 28.10
N ASP A 209 -19.13 1.80 26.90
CA ASP A 209 -17.72 1.99 26.63
C ASP A 209 -17.49 3.48 26.33
N ILE A 210 -16.36 4.04 26.80
CA ILE A 210 -15.90 5.39 26.42
C ILE A 210 -14.63 5.21 25.59
N VAL A 211 -14.70 5.54 24.30
CA VAL A 211 -13.61 5.39 23.34
C VAL A 211 -12.94 6.74 23.14
N VAL A 212 -11.60 6.75 23.22
CA VAL A 212 -10.74 7.89 22.87
C VAL A 212 -9.95 7.49 21.64
N GLU A 213 -10.20 8.14 20.51
CA GLU A 213 -9.47 7.93 19.26
C GLU A 213 -8.29 8.91 19.19
N VAL A 214 -7.12 8.45 18.74
CA VAL A 214 -5.92 9.32 18.67
C VAL A 214 -6.01 10.18 17.41
N PRO A 215 -6.13 11.51 17.53
CA PRO A 215 -6.38 12.36 16.36
C PRO A 215 -5.12 12.56 15.53
N TYR A 216 -5.28 12.61 14.21
CA TYR A 216 -4.18 12.95 13.31
C TYR A 216 -3.79 14.42 13.45
N ILE A 217 -2.53 14.69 13.85
CA ILE A 217 -2.00 16.04 13.99
C ILE A 217 -0.81 16.25 13.04
N SER A 218 -0.86 17.34 12.27
CA SER A 218 0.27 17.81 11.48
C SER A 218 1.15 18.75 12.29
N PHE A 219 2.41 18.36 12.50
CA PHE A 219 3.43 19.15 13.21
C PHE A 219 4.18 20.11 12.31
N PHE A 220 4.14 19.83 11.00
CA PHE A 220 4.51 20.76 9.95
C PHE A 220 3.21 21.17 9.25
N GLN A 221 3.09 22.42 8.82
CA GLN A 221 2.02 22.76 7.87
C GLN A 221 2.25 22.00 6.55
N ASP A 222 1.21 21.92 5.70
CA ASP A 222 1.23 21.20 4.42
C ASP A 222 2.07 21.88 3.33
N TYR A 223 3.34 22.11 3.64
CA TYR A 223 4.36 22.36 2.65
C TYR A 223 4.54 21.09 1.80
N SER A 224 4.80 21.31 0.52
CA SER A 224 4.99 20.27 -0.49
C SER A 224 5.91 19.14 0.02
N ARG A 225 5.52 17.88 -0.21
CA ARG A 225 6.27 16.69 0.23
C ARG A 225 7.68 16.60 -0.36
N VAL A 226 8.05 17.49 -1.30
CA VAL A 226 9.42 17.71 -1.76
C VAL A 226 10.42 18.00 -0.62
N LEU A 227 9.98 18.65 0.47
CA LEU A 227 10.86 18.95 1.61
C LEU A 227 11.23 17.71 2.44
N ASP A 228 10.52 16.60 2.25
CA ASP A 228 10.81 15.31 2.89
C ASP A 228 11.76 14.45 2.03
N TYR A 229 12.20 14.93 0.86
CA TYR A 229 13.23 14.27 0.05
C TYR A 229 14.63 14.63 0.53
N VAL A 230 15.56 13.67 0.37
CA VAL A 230 16.98 13.86 0.63
C VAL A 230 17.83 13.83 -0.65
N LEU A 231 17.45 13.03 -1.65
CA LEU A 231 18.14 12.93 -2.94
C LEU A 231 17.14 13.06 -4.10
N ILE A 232 17.37 14.01 -5.00
CA ILE A 232 16.63 14.19 -6.26
C ILE A 232 17.66 14.28 -7.40
N GLY A 233 17.89 13.18 -8.11
CA GLY A 233 18.79 13.13 -9.27
C GLY A 233 18.02 12.96 -10.57
N ASN A 234 18.02 13.96 -11.45
CA ASN A 234 17.27 13.92 -12.72
C ASN A 234 17.76 12.84 -13.68
N GLN A 235 19.06 12.53 -13.68
CA GLN A 235 19.67 11.50 -14.54
C GLN A 235 20.05 10.25 -13.73
N GLY A 236 19.27 9.96 -12.69
CA GLY A 236 19.41 8.76 -11.87
C GLY A 236 20.34 8.92 -10.66
N ILE A 237 20.46 7.84 -9.90
CA ILE A 237 21.29 7.74 -8.70
C ILE A 237 22.15 6.47 -8.78
N TYR A 238 23.43 6.59 -8.44
CA TYR A 238 24.40 5.50 -8.48
C TYR A 238 25.15 5.37 -7.15
N PHE A 239 24.89 4.30 -6.42
CA PHE A 239 25.66 3.90 -5.24
C PHE A 239 26.85 3.06 -5.69
N LYS A 240 28.07 3.54 -5.43
CA LYS A 240 29.32 2.89 -5.83
C LYS A 240 30.23 2.74 -4.63
N ASN A 241 30.52 1.51 -4.22
CA ASN A 241 31.33 1.20 -3.03
C ASN A 241 30.83 1.90 -1.74
N ALA A 242 29.50 2.14 -1.64
CA ALA A 242 28.89 2.85 -0.53
C ALA A 242 28.37 1.88 0.54
N ASP A 243 28.43 2.29 1.81
CA ASP A 243 27.87 1.56 2.96
C ASP A 243 26.99 2.54 3.77
N ALA A 244 25.88 2.94 3.16
CA ALA A 244 25.17 4.17 3.51
C ALA A 244 23.75 3.91 4.04
N ARG A 245 23.39 4.65 5.09
CA ARG A 245 22.02 4.72 5.60
C ARG A 245 21.33 5.96 5.06
N ILE A 246 20.16 5.77 4.45
CA ILE A 246 19.38 6.84 3.82
C ILE A 246 18.05 6.97 4.55
N GLU A 247 17.70 8.20 4.94
CA GLU A 247 16.44 8.51 5.61
C GLU A 247 15.69 9.63 4.89
N GLY A 248 14.38 9.46 4.70
CA GLY A 248 13.57 10.35 3.85
C GLY A 248 13.42 9.89 2.41
N ASN A 249 12.72 10.67 1.60
CA ASN A 249 12.30 10.29 0.24
C ASN A 249 13.42 10.46 -0.79
N VAL A 250 13.38 9.65 -1.85
CA VAL A 250 14.42 9.66 -2.89
C VAL A 250 13.79 9.56 -4.28
N TYR A 251 14.32 10.36 -5.22
CA TYR A 251 13.98 10.32 -6.63
C TYR A 251 15.21 10.10 -7.52
N ALA A 252 15.16 9.07 -8.37
CA ALA A 252 16.17 8.74 -9.37
C ALA A 252 15.57 8.71 -10.79
N GLY A 253 15.84 9.73 -11.59
CA GLY A 253 15.41 9.83 -12.99
C GLY A 253 16.23 8.99 -13.98
N THR A 254 16.29 9.42 -15.24
CA THR A 254 16.90 8.68 -16.37
C THR A 254 17.69 9.65 -17.26
N ASP A 255 18.86 9.25 -17.77
CA ASP A 255 19.58 10.02 -18.79
C ASP A 255 18.96 9.77 -20.17
N SER A 256 18.21 10.76 -20.66
CA SER A 256 17.52 10.71 -21.95
C SER A 256 18.42 10.55 -23.18
N LYS A 257 19.74 10.57 -23.02
CA LYS A 257 20.74 10.56 -24.10
C LYS A 257 21.21 9.18 -24.52
N ASP A 258 21.28 8.19 -23.62
CA ASP A 258 21.85 6.86 -23.92
C ASP A 258 20.74 5.80 -24.08
N LYS A 259 19.77 6.09 -24.97
CA LYS A 259 18.52 5.33 -25.24
C LYS A 259 18.71 3.83 -25.60
N ASN A 260 19.96 3.37 -25.72
CA ASN A 260 20.35 2.01 -26.08
C ASN A 260 20.97 1.20 -24.92
N ALA A 261 21.10 1.77 -23.71
CA ALA A 261 21.77 1.09 -22.59
C ALA A 261 21.01 -0.11 -22.00
N ALA A 262 19.68 -0.17 -22.16
CA ALA A 262 18.82 -1.16 -21.51
C ALA A 262 19.07 -2.62 -21.94
N TYR A 263 19.60 -2.87 -23.16
CA TYR A 263 19.66 -4.22 -23.73
C TYR A 263 21.00 -4.64 -24.38
N GLN A 264 22.00 -3.74 -24.47
CA GLN A 264 23.29 -3.99 -25.16
C GLN A 264 24.31 -4.83 -24.36
N GLY A 265 23.84 -5.83 -23.61
CA GLY A 265 24.67 -6.75 -22.82
C GLY A 265 24.91 -6.28 -21.37
N TYR A 266 24.91 -7.26 -20.45
CA TYR A 266 24.98 -7.07 -19.00
C TYR A 266 26.35 -6.53 -18.52
N HIS A 267 26.53 -5.21 -18.60
CA HIS A 267 27.81 -4.57 -18.28
C HIS A 267 27.63 -3.35 -17.35
N TYR A 268 27.65 -3.60 -16.04
CA TYR A 268 28.09 -2.60 -15.07
C TYR A 268 29.54 -2.22 -15.38
N SER A 269 29.73 -1.15 -16.13
CA SER A 269 31.05 -0.61 -16.46
C SER A 269 31.16 0.83 -15.98
N GLU A 270 32.37 1.26 -15.60
CA GLU A 270 32.58 2.55 -14.94
C GLU A 270 32.18 3.79 -15.77
N GLY A 271 31.84 3.62 -17.05
CA GLY A 271 31.34 4.68 -17.94
C GLY A 271 29.92 4.46 -18.51
N LYS A 272 29.25 3.34 -18.20
CA LYS A 272 27.86 3.06 -18.61
C LYS A 272 27.09 2.43 -17.46
N VAL A 273 26.47 3.29 -16.65
CA VAL A 273 25.52 2.92 -15.59
C VAL A 273 24.12 3.01 -16.18
N TYR A 274 23.28 2.00 -15.95
CA TYR A 274 21.89 1.98 -16.42
C TYR A 274 21.10 3.22 -15.94
N ASP A 275 19.95 3.44 -16.55
CA ASP A 275 18.98 4.42 -16.10
C ASP A 275 18.40 4.07 -14.72
N GLY A 276 17.86 5.07 -14.02
CA GLY A 276 17.22 4.88 -12.72
C GLY A 276 18.19 4.84 -11.53
N MET A 277 18.00 3.87 -10.64
CA MET A 277 18.74 3.69 -9.39
C MET A 277 19.64 2.46 -9.46
N ASN A 278 20.93 2.63 -9.22
CA ASN A 278 21.93 1.60 -9.45
C ASN A 278 22.81 1.41 -8.23
N LEU A 279 23.00 0.18 -7.79
CA LEU A 279 23.91 -0.19 -6.72
C LEU A 279 25.03 -1.08 -7.30
N TYR A 280 26.28 -0.74 -7.02
CA TYR A 280 27.46 -1.54 -7.35
C TYR A 280 28.38 -1.66 -6.13
N GLN A 281 28.70 -2.90 -5.73
CA GLN A 281 29.58 -3.20 -4.59
C GLN A 281 29.19 -2.40 -3.32
N SER A 282 27.89 -2.19 -3.11
CA SER A 282 27.34 -1.27 -2.11
C SER A 282 26.35 -1.95 -1.18
N LYS A 283 26.29 -1.47 0.06
CA LYS A 283 25.33 -1.85 1.09
C LYS A 283 24.50 -0.63 1.45
N ILE A 284 23.23 -0.63 1.07
CA ILE A 284 22.35 0.53 1.25
C ILE A 284 21.16 0.16 2.12
N THR A 285 20.92 0.96 3.16
CA THR A 285 19.73 0.84 4.01
C THR A 285 18.85 2.08 3.85
N PHE A 286 17.69 1.94 3.23
CA PHE A 286 16.61 2.92 3.33
C PHE A 286 15.82 2.67 4.62
N ALA A 287 15.56 3.73 5.38
CA ALA A 287 14.80 3.67 6.62
C ALA A 287 14.03 4.97 6.81
N ASN A 288 12.83 4.92 7.40
CA ASN A 288 11.98 6.10 7.55
C ASN A 288 11.71 6.82 6.20
N THR A 289 11.63 6.05 5.11
CA THR A 289 11.38 6.52 3.73
C THR A 289 9.93 6.22 3.36
N ASN A 290 9.16 7.25 2.96
CA ASN A 290 7.78 7.07 2.53
C ASN A 290 7.68 6.81 1.02
N TYR A 291 8.57 7.40 0.23
CA TYR A 291 8.63 7.25 -1.22
C TYR A 291 10.06 7.01 -1.70
N LEU A 292 10.26 5.90 -2.41
CA LEU A 292 11.46 5.58 -3.15
C LEU A 292 11.05 5.48 -4.63
N ILE A 293 11.39 6.48 -5.42
CA ILE A 293 10.88 6.63 -6.78
C ILE A 293 12.05 6.56 -7.75
N THR A 294 11.97 5.67 -8.73
CA THR A 294 12.84 5.70 -9.90
C THR A 294 12.04 5.65 -11.20
N LYS A 295 12.42 6.50 -12.15
CA LYS A 295 11.81 6.58 -13.49
C LYS A 295 12.29 5.45 -14.41
N GLY A 296 13.44 4.84 -14.09
CA GLY A 296 13.99 3.67 -14.78
C GLY A 296 14.10 2.47 -13.83
N ASP A 297 15.16 1.69 -13.99
CA ASP A 297 15.35 0.44 -13.26
C ASP A 297 15.95 0.66 -11.86
N LEU A 298 15.67 -0.27 -10.94
CA LEU A 298 16.43 -0.46 -9.70
C LEU A 298 17.36 -1.68 -9.86
N ASN A 299 18.63 -1.42 -10.13
CA ASN A 299 19.64 -2.46 -10.39
C ASN A 299 20.55 -2.71 -9.18
N LEU A 300 20.76 -3.98 -8.84
CA LEU A 300 21.65 -4.44 -7.78
C LEU A 300 22.74 -5.35 -8.37
N CYS A 301 23.98 -4.87 -8.40
CA CYS A 301 25.15 -5.62 -8.84
C CYS A 301 26.13 -5.75 -7.67
N GLU A 302 26.41 -6.98 -7.24
CA GLU A 302 27.30 -7.27 -6.09
C GLU A 302 26.92 -6.48 -4.82
N SER A 303 25.62 -6.28 -4.57
CA SER A 303 25.12 -5.27 -3.61
C SER A 303 24.01 -5.78 -2.70
N ASP A 304 24.01 -5.30 -1.45
CA ASP A 304 22.96 -5.53 -0.47
C ASP A 304 22.05 -4.29 -0.36
N LEU A 305 20.76 -4.44 -0.61
CA LEU A 305 19.75 -3.40 -0.45
C LEU A 305 18.75 -3.81 0.64
N THR A 306 18.68 -3.01 1.69
CA THR A 306 17.65 -3.12 2.74
C THR A 306 16.69 -1.93 2.65
N ILE A 307 15.39 -2.20 2.61
CA ILE A 307 14.34 -1.20 2.83
C ILE A 307 13.61 -1.61 4.11
N SER A 308 13.75 -0.80 5.15
CA SER A 308 13.28 -1.12 6.50
C SER A 308 12.07 -0.27 6.92
N SER A 309 11.02 -0.94 7.40
CA SER A 309 9.87 -0.26 8.00
C SER A 309 10.15 0.13 9.46
N PRO A 310 9.72 1.31 9.95
CA PRO A 310 9.86 1.68 11.35
C PRO A 310 9.24 0.63 12.29
N GLY A 311 10.00 0.21 13.31
CA GLY A 311 9.51 -0.71 14.35
C GLY A 311 9.18 -2.14 13.90
N GLY A 312 9.50 -2.53 12.66
CA GLY A 312 9.27 -3.90 12.16
C GLY A 312 7.80 -4.27 11.93
N LYS A 313 6.92 -3.27 11.81
CA LYS A 313 5.49 -3.43 11.46
C LYS A 313 5.25 -3.02 9.99
N LYS A 314 3.99 -3.03 9.53
CA LYS A 314 3.61 -3.04 8.09
C LYS A 314 4.41 -2.08 7.20
N ALA A 315 4.61 -2.48 5.94
CA ALA A 315 5.32 -1.72 4.91
C ALA A 315 4.74 -0.30 4.71
N VAL A 316 5.51 0.72 5.14
CA VAL A 316 5.17 2.15 4.94
C VAL A 316 5.79 2.74 3.68
N THR A 317 6.90 2.17 3.20
CA THR A 317 7.62 2.68 2.02
C THR A 317 6.88 2.32 0.73
N ASN A 318 6.66 3.29 -0.15
CA ASN A 318 6.15 3.05 -1.50
C ASN A 318 7.32 3.11 -2.49
N LEU A 319 7.69 1.96 -3.03
CA LEU A 319 8.74 1.81 -4.04
C LEU A 319 8.10 1.80 -5.43
N TRP A 320 8.36 2.85 -6.20
CA TRP A 320 7.96 3.00 -7.59
C TRP A 320 9.19 2.82 -8.49
N ALA A 321 9.15 1.87 -9.42
CA ALA A 321 10.23 1.63 -10.36
C ALA A 321 9.71 1.10 -11.71
N GLU A 322 10.57 1.13 -12.73
CA GLU A 322 10.29 0.40 -13.96
C GLU A 322 10.48 -1.09 -13.74
N ASN A 323 11.74 -1.53 -13.59
CA ASN A 323 12.11 -2.88 -13.19
C ASN A 323 12.81 -2.89 -11.83
N ILE A 324 12.85 -4.05 -11.18
CA ILE A 324 13.85 -4.36 -10.13
C ILE A 324 14.69 -5.53 -10.64
N ARG A 325 16.01 -5.38 -10.71
CA ARG A 325 16.91 -6.38 -11.31
C ARG A 325 18.13 -6.66 -10.44
N THR A 326 18.45 -7.93 -10.21
CA THR A 326 19.81 -8.30 -9.78
C THR A 326 20.66 -8.59 -11.02
N VAL A 327 21.79 -7.90 -11.16
CA VAL A 327 22.63 -7.95 -12.38
C VAL A 327 23.94 -8.67 -12.07
N GLU A 328 24.31 -9.62 -12.92
CA GLU A 328 25.63 -10.28 -12.84
C GLU A 328 26.73 -9.41 -13.46
N ASN A 329 27.84 -9.24 -12.75
CA ASN A 329 29.02 -8.53 -13.24
C ASN A 329 29.82 -9.38 -14.25
N ASN A 330 29.31 -9.50 -15.48
CA ASN A 330 29.98 -10.20 -16.56
C ASN A 330 30.98 -9.27 -17.26
N HIS A 331 32.25 -9.35 -16.88
CA HIS A 331 33.34 -8.67 -17.59
C HIS A 331 33.43 -9.13 -19.06
N PRO A 332 33.47 -8.21 -20.05
CA PRO A 332 33.63 -8.56 -21.45
C PRO A 332 34.90 -9.41 -21.67
N GLY A 333 34.74 -10.61 -22.22
CA GLY A 333 35.86 -11.50 -22.58
C GLY A 333 36.35 -12.44 -21.48
N VAL A 334 35.76 -12.44 -20.28
CA VAL A 334 35.95 -13.53 -19.31
C VAL A 334 34.81 -14.54 -19.48
N PRO A 335 35.03 -15.69 -20.16
CA PRO A 335 34.05 -16.75 -20.11
C PRO A 335 33.94 -17.25 -18.67
N VAL A 336 32.73 -17.22 -18.10
CA VAL A 336 32.45 -17.79 -16.77
C VAL A 336 32.39 -19.32 -16.85
N THR A 337 33.48 -19.93 -17.31
CA THR A 337 33.69 -21.37 -17.38
C THR A 337 34.22 -21.88 -16.04
N GLY A 338 33.35 -21.91 -15.03
CA GLY A 338 33.70 -22.45 -13.71
C GLY A 338 32.57 -22.34 -12.69
N LYS A 339 32.27 -23.47 -12.03
CA LYS A 339 31.36 -23.56 -10.87
C LYS A 339 31.91 -22.95 -9.58
N GLU A 340 33.20 -22.60 -9.57
CA GLU A 340 34.00 -22.33 -8.37
C GLU A 340 34.35 -20.84 -8.20
N ALA A 341 33.99 -19.98 -9.15
CA ALA A 341 34.13 -18.53 -8.96
C ALA A 341 33.06 -18.08 -7.94
N PRO A 342 33.43 -17.44 -6.82
CA PRO A 342 32.44 -16.88 -5.91
C PRO A 342 31.65 -15.82 -6.68
N ALA A 343 30.36 -16.08 -6.89
CA ALA A 343 29.45 -15.05 -7.34
C ALA A 343 29.33 -14.04 -6.20
N ASN A 344 29.75 -12.80 -6.43
CA ASN A 344 29.44 -11.71 -5.52
C ASN A 344 27.93 -11.49 -5.62
N THR A 345 27.20 -11.98 -4.63
CA THR A 345 25.73 -12.04 -4.63
C THR A 345 25.12 -10.65 -4.48
N SER A 346 23.91 -10.48 -5.04
CA SER A 346 23.06 -9.33 -4.72
C SER A 346 21.92 -9.77 -3.80
N THR A 347 21.62 -8.95 -2.79
CA THR A 347 20.58 -9.23 -1.78
C THR A 347 19.57 -8.08 -1.76
N LEU A 348 18.28 -8.38 -1.82
CA LEU A 348 17.19 -7.43 -1.61
C LEU A 348 16.35 -7.87 -0.40
N SER A 349 16.26 -7.03 0.63
CA SER A 349 15.40 -7.27 1.79
C SER A 349 14.52 -6.05 2.00
N ALA A 350 13.23 -6.12 1.66
CA ALA A 350 12.40 -4.92 1.56
C ALA A 350 11.01 -5.07 2.19
N ASP A 351 10.76 -4.29 3.25
CA ASP A 351 9.45 -4.02 3.82
C ASP A 351 8.79 -2.82 3.09
N ALA A 352 8.23 -3.04 1.90
CA ALA A 352 7.71 -2.00 1.02
C ALA A 352 6.41 -2.39 0.28
N ASN A 353 5.70 -1.38 -0.21
CA ASN A 353 4.68 -1.53 -1.24
C ASN A 353 5.35 -1.27 -2.59
N PHE A 354 5.44 -2.29 -3.44
CA PHE A 354 6.15 -2.29 -4.71
C PHE A 354 5.17 -2.00 -5.86
N TYR A 355 5.47 -0.98 -6.66
CA TYR A 355 4.70 -0.59 -7.84
C TYR A 355 5.64 -0.63 -9.05
N LEU A 356 5.63 -1.75 -9.76
CA LEU A 356 6.52 -2.00 -10.89
C LEU A 356 5.79 -1.88 -12.22
N ALA A 357 6.38 -1.07 -13.11
CA ALA A 357 5.86 -0.83 -14.44
C ALA A 357 6.23 -1.93 -15.45
N ASP A 358 7.17 -2.80 -15.11
CA ASP A 358 7.59 -3.96 -15.91
C ASP A 358 8.05 -5.07 -14.93
N ASP A 359 9.24 -5.65 -15.06
CA ASP A 359 9.62 -6.90 -14.40
C ASP A 359 10.37 -6.77 -13.05
N LEU A 360 10.23 -7.82 -12.23
CA LEU A 360 11.19 -8.16 -11.17
C LEU A 360 12.04 -9.34 -11.64
N GLU A 361 13.35 -9.15 -11.83
CA GLU A 361 14.24 -10.14 -12.40
C GLU A 361 15.43 -10.49 -11.49
N LEU A 362 15.56 -11.77 -11.12
CA LEU A 362 16.77 -12.28 -10.47
C LEU A 362 17.72 -12.86 -11.53
N ASN A 363 18.51 -12.00 -12.18
CA ASN A 363 19.49 -12.33 -13.22
C ASN A 363 20.93 -12.58 -12.70
N ALA A 364 21.21 -12.37 -11.40
CA ALA A 364 22.52 -12.66 -10.80
C ALA A 364 22.56 -14.01 -10.07
N ARG A 365 23.61 -14.83 -10.30
CA ARG A 365 23.75 -16.14 -9.65
C ARG A 365 23.90 -16.00 -8.13
N GLY A 366 23.22 -16.86 -7.38
CA GLY A 366 23.17 -16.80 -5.92
C GLY A 366 22.48 -15.57 -5.34
N SER A 367 21.81 -14.74 -6.16
CA SER A 367 21.10 -13.56 -5.65
C SER A 367 19.81 -13.94 -4.93
N SER A 368 19.43 -13.12 -3.95
CA SER A 368 18.23 -13.37 -3.15
C SER A 368 17.40 -12.11 -2.95
N ALA A 369 16.09 -12.30 -2.86
CA ALA A 369 15.13 -11.25 -2.55
C ALA A 369 14.11 -11.75 -1.52
N SER A 370 13.86 -11.00 -0.46
CA SER A 370 12.76 -11.20 0.49
C SER A 370 11.89 -9.94 0.51
N LEU A 371 10.63 -10.08 0.11
CA LEU A 371 9.70 -8.97 -0.10
C LEU A 371 8.51 -9.06 0.85
N ARG A 372 8.21 -7.96 1.54
CA ARG A 372 7.15 -7.89 2.56
C ARG A 372 6.33 -6.61 2.37
N GLY A 373 5.01 -6.70 2.56
CA GLY A 373 4.08 -5.63 2.17
C GLY A 373 3.20 -6.02 0.98
N ASN A 374 3.03 -5.16 -0.02
CA ASN A 374 2.18 -5.44 -1.18
C ASN A 374 2.98 -5.31 -2.48
N TYR A 375 2.82 -6.24 -3.43
CA TYR A 375 3.47 -6.17 -4.74
C TYR A 375 2.45 -5.94 -5.85
N TYR A 376 2.72 -4.98 -6.74
CA TYR A 376 1.89 -4.61 -7.88
C TYR A 376 2.72 -4.48 -9.17
N GLY A 377 2.77 -5.56 -9.95
CA GLY A 377 3.18 -5.52 -11.36
C GLY A 377 1.98 -5.17 -12.24
N TYR A 378 1.91 -3.94 -12.74
CA TYR A 378 0.66 -3.38 -13.29
C TYR A 378 0.61 -3.24 -14.82
N ASN A 379 1.67 -3.59 -15.55
CA ASN A 379 1.68 -3.44 -17.01
C ASN A 379 1.39 -4.77 -17.72
N ASN A 380 0.59 -4.73 -18.80
CA ASN A 380 -0.05 -5.93 -19.37
C ASN A 380 -0.29 -5.86 -20.89
N ASN A 381 0.49 -5.05 -21.61
CA ASN A 381 0.38 -4.72 -23.03
C ASN A 381 -0.92 -4.00 -23.47
N LYS A 382 -2.05 -4.16 -22.75
CA LYS A 382 -3.33 -3.51 -23.11
C LYS A 382 -3.36 -2.02 -22.80
N ILE A 383 -2.64 -1.57 -21.76
CA ILE A 383 -2.51 -0.14 -21.39
C ILE A 383 -1.96 0.70 -22.56
N VAL A 384 -1.20 0.08 -23.47
CA VAL A 384 -0.58 0.72 -24.65
C VAL A 384 -1.59 0.96 -25.80
N SER A 385 -2.82 0.47 -25.70
CA SER A 385 -3.83 0.49 -26.78
C SER A 385 -4.71 1.75 -26.79
N GLY A 386 -4.12 2.95 -26.94
CA GLY A 386 -4.90 4.19 -27.05
C GLY A 386 -4.07 5.45 -27.28
N THR A 387 -4.70 6.50 -27.82
CA THR A 387 -4.05 7.78 -28.17
C THR A 387 -3.50 8.58 -26.97
N ASN A 388 -3.97 8.27 -25.76
CA ASN A 388 -3.47 8.83 -24.49
C ASN A 388 -2.86 7.73 -23.60
N SER A 389 -1.89 6.97 -24.12
CA SER A 389 -1.14 5.99 -23.33
C SER A 389 -0.35 6.72 -22.24
N ALA A 390 -0.79 6.64 -20.99
CA ALA A 390 -0.15 7.33 -19.86
C ALA A 390 1.36 7.04 -19.77
N TYR A 391 1.76 5.82 -20.13
CA TYR A 391 3.13 5.31 -20.05
C TYR A 391 4.04 5.71 -21.25
N GLU A 392 3.62 6.65 -22.10
CA GLU A 392 4.45 7.19 -23.18
C GLU A 392 5.36 8.33 -22.72
N THR A 393 6.51 7.96 -22.15
CA THR A 393 7.67 8.87 -22.08
C THR A 393 8.25 9.06 -23.47
N THR A 394 8.56 10.31 -23.84
CA THR A 394 8.92 10.67 -25.22
C THR A 394 10.21 10.00 -25.67
N GLY A 395 11.10 9.63 -24.74
CA GLY A 395 12.32 8.87 -24.99
C GLY A 395 12.09 7.43 -25.44
N LYS A 396 11.08 6.73 -24.89
CA LYS A 396 10.73 5.36 -25.29
C LYS A 396 10.00 5.28 -26.62
N ASN A 397 9.46 6.38 -27.13
CA ASN A 397 8.86 6.38 -28.47
C ASN A 397 9.91 6.09 -29.56
N GLU A 398 11.19 6.44 -29.38
CA GLU A 398 12.22 6.13 -30.40
C GLU A 398 12.64 4.65 -30.37
N THR A 399 12.94 4.06 -29.21
CA THR A 399 13.20 2.61 -29.12
C THR A 399 11.96 1.79 -29.48
N ARG A 400 10.78 2.19 -29.00
CA ARG A 400 9.52 1.54 -29.39
C ARG A 400 9.18 1.76 -30.86
N ASN A 401 9.68 2.78 -31.54
CA ASN A 401 9.53 2.95 -33.00
C ASN A 401 10.64 2.25 -33.81
N GLN A 402 11.83 2.02 -33.24
CA GLN A 402 12.80 1.07 -33.81
C GLN A 402 12.27 -0.38 -33.76
N TYR A 403 11.48 -0.73 -32.74
CA TYR A 403 10.81 -2.03 -32.65
C TYR A 403 9.43 -2.08 -33.34
N LYS A 404 8.65 -0.99 -33.35
CA LYS A 404 7.47 -0.80 -34.22
C LYS A 404 7.95 -0.41 -35.62
N GLY A 405 8.38 -1.39 -36.41
CA GLY A 405 8.43 -1.21 -37.86
C GLY A 405 7.10 -0.64 -38.37
N GLU A 406 7.13 0.30 -39.33
CA GLU A 406 5.98 1.08 -39.81
C GLU A 406 4.94 0.24 -40.60
N ALA A 407 4.33 -0.75 -39.94
CA ALA A 407 3.17 -1.50 -40.41
C ALA A 407 2.49 -2.18 -39.20
N GLU A 408 1.31 -1.69 -38.83
CA GLU A 408 0.31 -2.36 -37.98
C GLU A 408 0.84 -3.25 -36.82
N GLY A 409 1.22 -2.61 -35.71
CA GLY A 409 0.88 -3.12 -34.38
C GLY A 409 1.81 -4.12 -33.70
N ASN A 410 3.12 -4.15 -34.01
CA ASN A 410 4.08 -4.96 -33.24
C ASN A 410 5.28 -4.12 -32.78
N GLY A 411 5.29 -3.68 -31.53
CA GLY A 411 6.53 -3.46 -30.78
C GLY A 411 6.88 -4.72 -29.99
N ALA A 412 8.10 -4.82 -29.47
CA ALA A 412 8.53 -5.91 -28.59
C ALA A 412 7.54 -6.07 -27.41
N ALA A 413 6.90 -7.25 -27.30
CA ALA A 413 5.71 -7.42 -26.47
C ALA A 413 6.03 -7.76 -25.01
N HIS A 414 7.30 -8.04 -24.68
CA HIS A 414 7.76 -8.19 -23.31
C HIS A 414 7.89 -6.84 -22.58
N ALA A 415 8.38 -5.79 -23.25
CA ALA A 415 8.73 -4.48 -22.68
C ALA A 415 7.52 -3.59 -22.27
N SER A 416 6.37 -4.22 -22.03
CA SER A 416 5.20 -3.62 -21.38
C SER A 416 4.34 -4.67 -20.66
N SER A 417 4.97 -5.71 -20.12
CA SER A 417 4.32 -6.93 -19.62
C SER A 417 4.93 -7.40 -18.31
N SER A 418 4.62 -6.66 -17.24
CA SER A 418 5.09 -6.93 -15.88
C SER A 418 4.93 -8.38 -15.43
N SER A 419 6.05 -8.97 -15.04
CA SER A 419 6.17 -10.34 -14.57
C SER A 419 7.25 -10.44 -13.48
N ILE A 420 7.39 -11.61 -12.88
CA ILE A 420 8.47 -11.90 -11.93
C ILE A 420 9.24 -13.10 -12.48
N ILE A 421 10.55 -12.95 -12.67
CA ILE A 421 11.40 -13.90 -13.38
C ILE A 421 12.62 -14.27 -12.53
N LEU A 422 12.83 -15.55 -12.27
CA LEU A 422 14.10 -16.06 -11.72
C LEU A 422 14.89 -16.71 -12.86
N ASN A 423 15.95 -16.02 -13.29
CA ASN A 423 16.69 -16.34 -14.51
C ASN A 423 18.09 -16.92 -14.23
N ALA A 424 18.68 -16.60 -13.08
CA ALA A 424 20.00 -17.10 -12.70
C ALA A 424 19.95 -18.29 -11.73
N ASN A 425 21.01 -19.09 -11.77
CA ASN A 425 21.19 -20.26 -10.92
C ASN A 425 21.25 -19.89 -9.44
N ASP A 426 20.79 -20.81 -8.58
CA ASP A 426 20.89 -20.70 -7.12
C ASP A 426 20.21 -19.43 -6.54
N THR A 427 19.23 -18.87 -7.28
CA THR A 427 18.48 -17.67 -6.87
C THR A 427 17.34 -18.01 -5.93
N THR A 428 17.04 -17.14 -4.96
CA THR A 428 15.92 -17.33 -4.01
C THR A 428 15.04 -16.10 -3.92
N LEU A 429 13.74 -16.27 -4.12
CA LEU A 429 12.71 -15.26 -3.89
C LEU A 429 11.78 -15.72 -2.76
N ASP A 430 11.71 -14.93 -1.69
CA ASP A 430 10.81 -15.11 -0.57
C ASP A 430 9.73 -14.01 -0.59
N LEU A 431 8.49 -14.44 -0.78
CA LEU A 431 7.27 -13.63 -0.78
C LEU A 431 6.35 -13.99 0.39
N THR A 432 6.83 -14.78 1.37
CA THR A 432 6.00 -15.25 2.50
C THR A 432 5.51 -14.11 3.41
N GLY A 433 6.14 -12.94 3.35
CA GLY A 433 5.73 -11.73 4.07
C GLY A 433 4.84 -10.76 3.27
N LEU A 434 4.33 -11.13 2.09
CA LEU A 434 3.38 -10.29 1.34
C LEU A 434 1.94 -10.42 1.87
N ASP A 435 1.28 -9.27 2.05
CA ASP A 435 -0.18 -9.16 2.25
C ASP A 435 -0.93 -9.44 0.93
N SER A 436 -0.39 -8.97 -0.20
CA SER A 436 -0.99 -9.10 -1.53
C SER A 436 0.07 -9.12 -2.64
N LEU A 437 -0.18 -9.94 -3.67
CA LEU A 437 0.62 -10.07 -4.88
C LEU A 437 -0.30 -9.89 -6.09
N ILE A 438 -0.09 -8.82 -6.87
CA ILE A 438 -0.81 -8.55 -8.12
C ILE A 438 0.20 -8.51 -9.27
N VAL A 439 -0.01 -9.31 -10.31
CA VAL A 439 0.85 -9.33 -11.51
C VAL A 439 -0.01 -9.45 -12.76
N THR A 440 -0.08 -8.38 -13.55
CA THR A 440 -1.02 -8.28 -14.68
C THR A 440 -0.42 -8.67 -16.04
N GLY A 441 0.89 -8.79 -16.16
CA GLY A 441 1.58 -9.26 -17.36
C GLY A 441 1.89 -10.76 -17.35
N LEU A 442 2.65 -11.18 -18.35
CA LEU A 442 3.19 -12.54 -18.55
C LEU A 442 4.68 -12.45 -18.87
N ALA A 443 5.48 -13.43 -18.45
CA ALA A 443 6.90 -13.50 -18.77
C ALA A 443 7.13 -13.93 -20.24
N TYR A 444 8.31 -13.62 -20.78
CA TYR A 444 8.69 -13.94 -22.17
C TYR A 444 10.05 -14.65 -22.22
N VAL A 445 10.21 -15.55 -23.19
CA VAL A 445 11.51 -16.09 -23.59
C VAL A 445 12.02 -15.28 -24.77
N ASP A 446 13.17 -14.63 -24.58
CA ASP A 446 13.88 -13.89 -25.61
C ASP A 446 14.55 -14.86 -26.60
N ILE A 447 14.03 -14.98 -27.83
CA ILE A 447 14.56 -15.88 -28.85
C ILE A 447 15.46 -15.11 -29.81
N LYS A 448 16.61 -14.69 -29.30
CA LYS A 448 17.68 -14.11 -30.12
C LYS A 448 18.60 -15.17 -30.71
N ASN A 449 19.00 -14.93 -31.96
CA ASN A 449 20.14 -15.61 -32.56
C ASN A 449 21.43 -15.18 -31.81
N PRO A 450 22.18 -16.09 -31.16
CA PRO A 450 23.37 -15.73 -30.38
C PRO A 450 24.52 -15.17 -31.22
N GLU A 451 24.49 -15.29 -32.55
CA GLU A 451 25.47 -14.72 -33.47
C GLU A 451 25.10 -13.31 -33.98
N ALA A 452 23.92 -12.78 -33.63
CA ALA A 452 23.46 -11.46 -34.07
C ALA A 452 23.68 -10.38 -32.99
N SER A 453 24.32 -9.27 -33.36
CA SER A 453 24.31 -8.05 -32.53
C SER A 453 23.01 -7.27 -32.75
N TYR A 454 22.53 -6.57 -31.72
CA TYR A 454 21.32 -5.73 -31.77
C TYR A 454 21.33 -4.68 -32.90
N ALA A 455 22.51 -4.32 -33.42
CA ALA A 455 22.69 -3.36 -34.51
C ALA A 455 22.48 -3.95 -35.92
N ALA A 456 22.29 -5.27 -36.06
CA ALA A 456 22.18 -5.93 -37.36
C ALA A 456 20.74 -5.99 -37.92
N THR A 457 19.72 -5.78 -37.09
CA THR A 457 18.29 -5.93 -37.44
C THR A 457 17.64 -4.69 -38.07
N GLU A 458 18.32 -3.54 -38.15
CA GLU A 458 17.73 -2.32 -38.76
C GLU A 458 17.54 -2.39 -40.29
N GLY A 459 18.02 -3.46 -40.96
CA GLY A 459 18.03 -3.57 -42.42
C GLY A 459 17.07 -4.60 -43.05
N THR A 460 16.50 -5.51 -42.26
CA THR A 460 15.56 -6.54 -42.74
C THR A 460 14.34 -6.59 -41.83
N GLY A 461 13.15 -6.84 -42.38
CA GLY A 461 11.91 -6.97 -41.61
C GLY A 461 11.82 -8.26 -40.77
N ASP A 462 12.95 -8.79 -40.32
CA ASP A 462 13.02 -9.91 -39.39
C ASP A 462 12.60 -9.39 -38.01
N LYS A 463 11.45 -9.88 -37.53
CA LYS A 463 10.93 -9.54 -36.21
C LYS A 463 11.92 -10.01 -35.13
N LEU A 464 11.91 -9.35 -33.98
CA LEU A 464 12.37 -10.00 -32.76
C LEU A 464 11.46 -11.21 -32.51
N ASP A 465 12.02 -12.41 -32.62
CA ASP A 465 11.31 -13.62 -32.23
C ASP A 465 11.30 -13.67 -30.69
N GLU A 466 10.11 -13.53 -30.12
CA GLU A 466 9.87 -13.55 -28.68
C GLU A 466 8.76 -14.56 -28.41
N TYR A 467 8.99 -15.49 -27.48
CA TYR A 467 7.97 -16.46 -27.10
C TYR A 467 7.35 -16.10 -25.76
N GLN A 468 6.14 -15.53 -25.80
CA GLN A 468 5.35 -15.27 -24.60
C GLN A 468 5.05 -16.59 -23.86
N THR A 469 5.35 -16.64 -22.57
CA THR A 469 5.01 -17.76 -21.69
C THR A 469 3.58 -17.63 -21.13
N GLY A 470 3.14 -18.59 -20.32
CA GLY A 470 1.85 -18.64 -19.66
C GLY A 470 1.91 -18.23 -18.18
N GLU A 471 3.10 -17.95 -17.67
CA GLU A 471 3.34 -17.55 -16.29
C GLU A 471 3.36 -16.04 -16.10
N SER A 472 2.84 -15.57 -14.96
CA SER A 472 3.18 -14.24 -14.41
C SER A 472 4.36 -14.33 -13.43
N LEU A 473 4.60 -15.52 -12.84
CA LEU A 473 5.72 -15.82 -11.95
C LEU A 473 6.48 -17.03 -12.51
N ALA A 474 7.59 -16.74 -13.19
CA ALA A 474 8.29 -17.65 -14.09
C ALA A 474 9.69 -18.04 -13.59
N LEU A 475 10.06 -19.29 -13.89
CA LEU A 475 11.37 -19.85 -13.60
C LEU A 475 12.06 -20.21 -14.92
N ARG A 476 13.36 -19.93 -15.06
CA ARG A 476 14.10 -20.18 -16.31
C ARG A 476 13.92 -21.58 -16.89
N TYR A 477 13.81 -22.61 -16.05
CA TYR A 477 13.67 -23.98 -16.54
C TYR A 477 12.27 -24.28 -17.11
N ASN A 478 11.24 -23.49 -16.78
CA ASN A 478 9.88 -23.65 -17.32
C ASN A 478 9.84 -23.43 -18.83
N GLN A 479 10.81 -22.71 -19.43
CA GLN A 479 10.91 -22.56 -20.89
C GLN A 479 10.88 -23.92 -21.63
N LEU A 480 11.31 -25.00 -20.96
CA LEU A 480 11.30 -26.36 -21.49
C LEU A 480 9.89 -26.95 -21.66
N LEU A 481 8.88 -26.43 -20.93
CA LEU A 481 7.47 -26.83 -21.06
C LEU A 481 6.88 -26.44 -22.42
N TYR A 482 7.46 -25.43 -23.07
CA TYR A 482 6.98 -24.87 -24.34
C TYR A 482 7.59 -25.51 -25.57
N LEU A 483 8.62 -26.33 -25.43
CA LEU A 483 9.18 -27.08 -26.54
C LEU A 483 8.23 -28.24 -26.89
N ALA A 484 7.85 -28.34 -28.16
CA ALA A 484 7.03 -29.43 -28.66
C ALA A 484 7.71 -30.78 -28.38
N PRO A 485 7.07 -31.70 -27.63
CA PRO A 485 7.72 -32.93 -27.20
C PRO A 485 7.72 -34.00 -28.30
N GLN A 486 8.58 -35.02 -28.19
CA GLN A 486 8.84 -35.98 -29.27
C GLN A 486 7.61 -36.82 -29.66
N GLU A 487 6.68 -36.98 -28.73
CA GLU A 487 5.41 -37.70 -28.86
C GLU A 487 4.51 -37.07 -29.91
N ILE A 488 4.56 -35.74 -30.11
CA ILE A 488 3.73 -35.03 -31.09
C ILE A 488 4.47 -34.72 -32.41
N LEU A 489 5.78 -34.96 -32.47
CA LEU A 489 6.63 -34.65 -33.62
C LEU A 489 7.04 -35.88 -34.44
N TYR A 490 7.19 -35.71 -35.75
CA TYR A 490 7.87 -36.66 -36.64
C TYR A 490 9.38 -36.40 -36.78
N GLU A 491 9.82 -35.19 -36.43
CA GLU A 491 11.23 -34.79 -36.37
C GLU A 491 11.76 -34.77 -34.92
N THR A 492 13.07 -34.57 -34.73
CA THR A 492 13.63 -34.26 -33.41
C THR A 492 13.43 -32.78 -33.05
N ASN A 493 13.49 -32.45 -31.76
CA ASN A 493 13.46 -31.05 -31.29
C ASN A 493 14.72 -30.75 -30.44
N PRO A 494 15.69 -29.97 -30.94
CA PRO A 494 15.74 -29.37 -32.28
C PRO A 494 16.02 -30.38 -33.42
N VAL A 495 15.84 -29.93 -34.66
CA VAL A 495 16.30 -30.61 -35.89
C VAL A 495 17.29 -29.71 -36.63
N GLU A 496 18.32 -30.28 -37.25
CA GLU A 496 19.28 -29.52 -38.09
C GLU A 496 18.66 -29.25 -39.46
N GLY A 497 18.49 -27.99 -39.85
CA GLY A 497 17.83 -27.59 -41.10
C GLY A 497 17.28 -26.16 -41.08
N GLN A 498 16.41 -25.82 -42.04
CA GLN A 498 15.77 -24.51 -42.17
C GLN A 498 14.28 -24.64 -42.56
N THR A 499 13.46 -23.70 -42.12
CA THR A 499 12.03 -23.58 -42.49
C THR A 499 11.79 -22.56 -43.60
N LYS A 500 12.76 -21.69 -43.88
CA LYS A 500 12.79 -20.81 -45.04
C LYS A 500 13.28 -21.61 -46.27
N ASN A 501 12.80 -21.27 -47.48
CA ASN A 501 13.18 -21.87 -48.78
C ASN A 501 12.70 -23.33 -49.05
N ALA A 502 11.40 -23.51 -49.30
CA ALA A 502 10.84 -24.78 -49.78
C ALA A 502 11.51 -25.24 -51.10
N GLY A 503 12.30 -26.31 -51.03
CA GLY A 503 13.12 -26.83 -52.12
C GLY A 503 14.62 -26.94 -51.80
N ALA A 504 15.08 -26.40 -50.67
CA ALA A 504 16.40 -26.72 -50.13
C ALA A 504 16.46 -28.18 -49.64
N ALA A 505 17.66 -28.79 -49.64
CA ALA A 505 17.84 -30.19 -49.23
C ALA A 505 17.69 -30.41 -47.71
N ASP A 506 17.81 -29.33 -46.95
CA ASP A 506 17.68 -29.21 -45.49
C ASP A 506 16.38 -28.48 -45.09
N TYR A 507 15.40 -28.42 -46.00
CA TYR A 507 14.10 -27.79 -45.75
C TYR A 507 13.21 -28.65 -44.83
N ILE A 508 12.71 -28.03 -43.77
CA ILE A 508 11.82 -28.62 -42.77
C ILE A 508 10.40 -28.05 -42.95
N ASN A 509 9.44 -28.88 -43.37
CA ASN A 509 8.04 -28.49 -43.40
C ASN A 509 7.40 -28.65 -42.00
N VAL A 510 7.10 -27.54 -41.34
CA VAL A 510 6.52 -27.50 -39.98
C VAL A 510 5.21 -28.30 -39.89
N LYS A 511 4.36 -28.30 -40.94
CA LYS A 511 3.09 -29.04 -40.96
C LYS A 511 3.25 -30.54 -41.22
N GLU A 512 4.41 -30.99 -41.71
CA GLU A 512 4.76 -32.42 -41.79
C GLU A 512 5.45 -32.89 -40.51
N ALA A 513 6.28 -32.03 -39.90
CA ALA A 513 6.90 -32.27 -38.60
C ALA A 513 5.86 -32.40 -37.47
N CYS A 514 4.79 -31.60 -37.49
CA CYS A 514 3.64 -31.70 -36.59
C CYS A 514 2.31 -31.52 -37.34
N PRO A 515 1.66 -32.61 -37.81
CA PRO A 515 0.41 -32.52 -38.56
C PRO A 515 -0.77 -31.98 -37.72
N PRO A 516 -1.64 -31.13 -38.32
CA PRO A 516 -2.74 -30.47 -37.61
C PRO A 516 -3.79 -31.46 -37.09
N VAL A 517 -4.59 -31.00 -36.12
CA VAL A 517 -5.66 -31.80 -35.53
C VAL A 517 -6.70 -32.14 -36.61
N GLY A 518 -6.89 -33.43 -36.86
CA GLY A 518 -7.77 -33.96 -37.91
C GLY A 518 -7.05 -34.51 -39.14
N ASP A 519 -5.73 -34.35 -39.26
CA ASP A 519 -4.93 -35.12 -40.21
C ASP A 519 -4.81 -36.60 -39.76
N GLU A 520 -4.91 -37.56 -40.69
CA GLU A 520 -4.80 -39.00 -40.40
C GLU A 520 -3.44 -39.40 -39.79
N LYS A 521 -2.40 -38.56 -39.97
CA LYS A 521 -1.07 -38.72 -39.39
C LYS A 521 -0.87 -37.89 -38.11
N SER A 522 -1.87 -37.16 -37.61
CA SER A 522 -1.68 -36.34 -36.42
C SER A 522 -1.52 -37.20 -35.17
N LYS A 523 -0.41 -37.02 -34.45
CA LYS A 523 -0.16 -37.66 -33.15
C LYS A 523 -0.85 -36.93 -31.98
N LEU A 524 -1.46 -35.78 -32.22
CA LEU A 524 -2.00 -34.91 -31.17
C LEU A 524 -3.20 -35.51 -30.43
N THR A 525 -4.03 -36.32 -31.09
CA THR A 525 -5.29 -36.85 -30.52
C THR A 525 -5.11 -37.61 -29.21
N GLU A 526 -3.95 -38.23 -28.99
CA GLU A 526 -3.61 -39.01 -27.79
C GLU A 526 -2.80 -38.22 -26.74
N TRP A 527 -2.40 -36.98 -27.06
CA TRP A 527 -1.59 -36.13 -26.18
C TRP A 527 -2.47 -35.23 -25.30
N PHE A 528 -2.14 -35.11 -24.01
CA PHE A 528 -2.99 -34.44 -23.01
C PHE A 528 -3.30 -32.98 -23.35
N GLY A 529 -2.31 -32.20 -23.81
CA GLY A 529 -2.43 -30.76 -24.08
C GLY A 529 -3.05 -30.41 -25.42
N SER A 530 -3.47 -31.39 -26.23
CA SER A 530 -3.96 -31.17 -27.59
C SER A 530 -5.22 -30.29 -27.69
N GLY A 531 -6.05 -30.29 -26.65
CA GLY A 531 -7.21 -29.39 -26.55
C GLY A 531 -6.84 -27.91 -26.31
N GLU A 532 -5.62 -27.62 -25.87
CA GLU A 532 -5.12 -26.28 -25.55
C GLU A 532 -4.36 -25.64 -26.74
N LEU A 533 -3.93 -26.44 -27.72
CA LEU A 533 -3.17 -25.98 -28.89
C LEU A 533 -4.07 -25.50 -30.04
N ASN A 534 -3.55 -24.60 -30.87
CA ASN A 534 -4.18 -24.21 -32.13
C ASN A 534 -4.33 -25.45 -33.04
N PRO A 535 -5.55 -25.86 -33.42
CA PRO A 535 -5.75 -27.11 -34.14
C PRO A 535 -5.20 -27.09 -35.58
N ALA A 536 -5.07 -25.91 -36.21
CA ALA A 536 -4.59 -25.78 -37.60
C ALA A 536 -3.06 -25.62 -37.72
N ASP A 537 -2.44 -25.10 -36.67
CA ASP A 537 -1.01 -24.78 -36.58
C ASP A 537 -0.53 -25.08 -35.14
N PRO A 538 -0.40 -26.35 -34.73
CA PRO A 538 -0.20 -26.75 -33.33
C PRO A 538 1.19 -26.40 -32.76
N VAL A 539 2.16 -26.10 -33.63
CA VAL A 539 3.51 -25.66 -33.26
C VAL A 539 3.94 -24.48 -34.13
N THR A 540 4.76 -23.60 -33.56
CA THR A 540 5.57 -22.64 -34.30
C THR A 540 7.01 -23.15 -34.38
N ALA A 541 7.75 -22.69 -35.38
CA ALA A 541 9.14 -23.09 -35.58
C ALA A 541 10.05 -21.86 -35.54
N VAL A 542 11.20 -21.98 -34.88
CA VAL A 542 12.15 -20.88 -34.70
C VAL A 542 13.56 -21.33 -35.05
N GLU A 543 14.27 -20.53 -35.85
CA GLU A 543 15.58 -20.86 -36.42
C GLU A 543 16.73 -20.26 -35.61
N TYR A 544 17.55 -21.11 -35.01
CA TYR A 544 18.78 -20.71 -34.31
C TYR A 544 20.02 -21.06 -35.14
N LYS A 545 20.95 -20.11 -35.25
CA LYS A 545 22.27 -20.37 -35.83
C LYS A 545 23.29 -20.58 -34.73
N VAL A 546 24.03 -21.69 -34.82
CA VAL A 546 25.08 -22.04 -33.85
C VAL A 546 26.27 -22.64 -34.61
N ASN A 547 27.41 -21.95 -34.57
CA ASN A 547 28.64 -22.35 -35.26
C ASN A 547 28.43 -22.58 -36.77
N GLY A 548 27.63 -21.74 -37.41
CA GLY A 548 27.32 -21.82 -38.85
C GLY A 548 26.38 -22.96 -39.27
N LYS A 549 25.81 -23.74 -38.32
CA LYS A 549 24.69 -24.66 -38.56
C LYS A 549 23.37 -24.00 -38.18
N ASN A 550 22.31 -24.28 -38.94
CA ASN A 550 20.95 -23.89 -38.60
C ASN A 550 20.25 -25.03 -37.84
N TYR A 551 19.56 -24.69 -36.75
CA TYR A 551 18.72 -25.60 -35.99
C TYR A 551 17.31 -25.03 -35.89
N VAL A 552 16.30 -25.85 -36.17
CA VAL A 552 14.89 -25.51 -36.00
C VAL A 552 14.42 -26.07 -34.66
N TYR A 553 13.92 -25.18 -33.80
CA TYR A 553 13.22 -25.55 -32.57
C TYR A 553 11.71 -25.41 -32.79
N PHE A 554 10.97 -26.42 -32.36
CA PHE A 554 9.51 -26.39 -32.40
C PHE A 554 8.96 -25.99 -31.02
N TYR A 555 8.17 -24.93 -30.99
CA TYR A 555 7.47 -24.45 -29.81
C TYR A 555 5.97 -24.74 -29.93
N LEU A 556 5.30 -25.05 -28.82
CA LEU A 556 3.86 -25.26 -28.77
C LEU A 556 3.11 -23.97 -29.11
N ASN A 557 2.04 -24.05 -29.91
CA ASN A 557 1.22 -22.91 -30.27
C ASN A 557 -0.18 -23.03 -29.66
N PHE A 558 -0.51 -22.16 -28.70
CA PHE A 558 -1.74 -22.25 -27.90
C PHE A 558 -2.90 -21.46 -28.54
N GLN A 559 -4.15 -21.88 -28.27
CA GLN A 559 -5.34 -21.17 -28.75
C GLN A 559 -5.51 -19.78 -28.12
N SER A 560 -5.09 -19.61 -26.86
CA SER A 560 -5.11 -18.34 -26.15
C SER A 560 -4.09 -18.30 -25.01
N GLU A 561 -3.88 -17.10 -24.44
CA GLU A 561 -3.09 -16.91 -23.22
C GLU A 561 -3.62 -17.75 -22.03
N SER A 562 -4.95 -17.92 -21.93
CA SER A 562 -5.58 -18.69 -20.85
C SER A 562 -5.34 -20.20 -21.00
N ASN A 563 -5.38 -20.74 -22.23
CA ASN A 563 -5.03 -22.13 -22.52
C ASN A 563 -3.55 -22.41 -22.17
N LYS A 564 -2.67 -21.44 -22.41
CA LYS A 564 -1.23 -21.51 -22.10
C LYS A 564 -0.98 -21.53 -20.59
N ALA A 565 -1.60 -20.62 -19.83
CA ALA A 565 -1.53 -20.61 -18.37
C ALA A 565 -2.07 -21.92 -17.77
N LYS A 566 -3.25 -22.37 -18.23
CA LYS A 566 -3.87 -23.64 -17.83
C LYS A 566 -2.96 -24.84 -18.07
N TYR A 567 -2.29 -24.90 -19.23
CA TYR A 567 -1.33 -25.96 -19.54
C TYR A 567 -0.17 -26.02 -18.54
N VAL A 568 0.43 -24.88 -18.18
CA VAL A 568 1.49 -24.84 -17.16
C VAL A 568 0.97 -25.29 -15.80
N GLU A 569 -0.20 -24.78 -15.39
CA GLU A 569 -0.80 -25.17 -14.11
C GLU A 569 -1.09 -26.67 -14.05
N GLU A 570 -1.67 -27.27 -15.10
CA GLU A 570 -1.93 -28.71 -15.14
C GLU A 570 -0.65 -29.55 -15.08
N VAL A 571 0.42 -29.14 -15.76
CA VAL A 571 1.70 -29.86 -15.71
C VAL A 571 2.38 -29.70 -14.35
N MET A 572 2.39 -28.51 -13.77
CA MET A 572 3.03 -28.26 -12.48
C MET A 572 2.23 -28.84 -11.30
N LYS A 573 0.89 -28.82 -11.34
CA LYS A 573 0.03 -29.49 -10.34
C LYS A 573 0.03 -31.03 -10.49
N ALA A 574 0.62 -31.60 -11.54
CA ALA A 574 0.61 -33.03 -11.78
C ALA A 574 1.30 -33.84 -10.65
N ALA A 575 0.54 -34.79 -10.11
CA ALA A 575 1.00 -35.79 -9.15
C ALA A 575 1.15 -37.17 -9.84
N GLU A 576 1.84 -38.11 -9.19
CA GLU A 576 1.97 -39.47 -9.73
C GLU A 576 0.60 -40.16 -9.77
N PRO A 577 0.10 -40.58 -10.95
CA PRO A 577 -1.26 -41.08 -11.07
C PRO A 577 -1.37 -42.55 -10.66
N ALA A 578 -2.42 -42.91 -9.93
CA ALA A 578 -2.76 -44.30 -9.66
C ALA A 578 -3.24 -45.02 -10.93
N GLU A 579 -2.78 -46.24 -11.18
CA GLU A 579 -3.13 -47.07 -12.36
C GLU A 579 -4.64 -47.32 -12.53
N THR A 580 -5.44 -47.09 -11.48
CA THR A 580 -6.91 -47.20 -11.49
C THR A 580 -7.63 -45.94 -11.96
N SER A 581 -6.92 -44.85 -12.30
CA SER A 581 -7.53 -43.61 -12.77
C SER A 581 -8.12 -43.75 -14.18
N ALA A 582 -9.33 -43.23 -14.39
CA ALA A 582 -9.97 -43.20 -15.71
C ALA A 582 -9.18 -42.37 -16.74
N GLU A 583 -8.35 -41.43 -16.29
CA GLU A 583 -7.51 -40.56 -17.12
C GLU A 583 -6.01 -40.87 -16.98
N TYR A 584 -5.65 -42.04 -16.42
CA TYR A 584 -4.27 -42.43 -16.08
C TYR A 584 -3.24 -42.07 -17.15
N THR A 585 -3.52 -42.36 -18.43
CA THR A 585 -2.60 -42.05 -19.54
C THR A 585 -2.27 -40.57 -19.67
N LYS A 586 -3.25 -39.67 -19.54
CA LYS A 586 -3.05 -38.22 -19.68
C LYS A 586 -2.38 -37.63 -18.45
N GLU A 587 -2.82 -38.04 -17.26
CA GLU A 587 -2.19 -37.62 -16.00
C GLU A 587 -0.73 -38.09 -15.91
N LYS A 588 -0.44 -39.28 -16.45
CA LYS A 588 0.93 -39.79 -16.55
C LYS A 588 1.79 -38.96 -17.49
N GLN A 589 1.28 -38.58 -18.67
CA GLN A 589 2.01 -37.68 -19.58
C GLN A 589 2.35 -36.33 -18.92
N LYS A 590 1.41 -35.72 -18.17
CA LYS A 590 1.66 -34.48 -17.41
C LYS A 590 2.76 -34.67 -16.35
N TRP A 591 2.65 -35.72 -15.55
CA TRP A 591 3.61 -36.01 -14.49
C TRP A 591 5.01 -36.34 -15.04
N GLU A 592 5.12 -37.16 -16.09
CA GLU A 592 6.38 -37.49 -16.75
C GLU A 592 7.03 -36.23 -17.36
N LEU A 593 6.25 -35.32 -17.94
CA LEU A 593 6.75 -34.03 -18.41
C LEU A 593 7.31 -33.18 -17.26
N LYS A 594 6.57 -33.00 -16.15
CA LYS A 594 7.04 -32.31 -14.93
C LYS A 594 8.36 -32.89 -14.42
N GLN A 595 8.43 -34.22 -14.26
CA GLN A 595 9.67 -34.90 -13.82
C GLN A 595 10.82 -34.70 -14.81
N SER A 596 10.55 -34.69 -16.11
CA SER A 596 11.58 -34.46 -17.14
C SER A 596 12.17 -33.06 -17.08
N VAL A 597 11.36 -32.04 -16.79
CA VAL A 597 11.78 -30.63 -16.66
C VAL A 597 12.58 -30.44 -15.37
N LEU A 598 12.07 -30.91 -14.22
CA LEU A 598 12.77 -30.83 -12.93
C LEU A 598 14.13 -31.53 -12.98
N LYS A 599 14.20 -32.75 -13.54
CA LYS A 599 15.47 -33.49 -13.70
C LYS A 599 16.45 -32.82 -14.67
N ARG A 600 15.96 -32.08 -15.68
CA ARG A 600 16.82 -31.24 -16.53
C ARG A 600 17.34 -30.03 -15.75
N ALA A 601 16.51 -29.41 -14.91
CA ALA A 601 16.89 -28.30 -14.04
C ALA A 601 17.97 -28.70 -13.02
N GLU A 602 17.76 -29.80 -12.28
CA GLU A 602 18.73 -30.41 -11.36
C GLU A 602 20.06 -30.71 -12.06
N LYS A 603 20.01 -31.40 -13.21
CA LYS A 603 21.21 -31.76 -13.98
C LYS A 603 21.98 -30.53 -14.49
N ALA A 604 21.27 -29.46 -14.88
CA ALA A 604 21.86 -28.19 -15.29
C ALA A 604 22.28 -27.30 -14.09
N ARG A 605 21.85 -27.63 -12.86
CA ARG A 605 21.94 -26.81 -11.65
C ARG A 605 21.41 -25.39 -11.86
N ILE A 606 20.19 -25.30 -12.38
CA ILE A 606 19.43 -24.05 -12.54
C ILE A 606 18.25 -24.02 -11.56
N GLU A 607 18.47 -24.53 -10.35
CA GLU A 607 17.49 -24.61 -9.27
C GLU A 607 17.37 -23.22 -8.62
N SER A 608 16.39 -22.46 -9.10
CA SER A 608 15.87 -21.27 -8.44
C SER A 608 14.79 -21.67 -7.43
N ASN A 609 14.61 -20.90 -6.36
CA ASN A 609 13.61 -21.15 -5.34
C ASN A 609 12.64 -19.97 -5.17
N ILE A 610 11.33 -20.24 -5.13
CA ILE A 610 10.27 -19.29 -4.79
C ILE A 610 9.50 -19.83 -3.59
N GLN A 611 9.39 -19.02 -2.55
CA GLN A 611 8.55 -19.26 -1.38
C GLN A 611 7.45 -18.21 -1.31
N ILE A 612 6.21 -18.62 -1.08
CA ILE A 612 5.06 -17.73 -0.89
C ILE A 612 4.01 -18.45 -0.05
N ASP A 613 3.38 -17.74 0.89
CA ASP A 613 2.30 -18.29 1.71
C ASP A 613 0.95 -18.05 1.02
N GLY A 614 0.45 -19.06 0.30
CA GLY A 614 -0.86 -19.01 -0.35
C GLY A 614 -2.06 -19.02 0.61
N SER A 615 -1.84 -19.11 1.93
CA SER A 615 -2.90 -18.99 2.95
C SER A 615 -2.96 -17.60 3.59
N GLY A 616 -1.84 -16.88 3.64
CA GLY A 616 -1.74 -15.50 4.15
C GLY A 616 -1.79 -14.41 3.07
N CYS A 617 -1.20 -14.64 1.90
CA CYS A 617 -1.09 -13.67 0.82
C CYS A 617 -2.26 -13.79 -0.18
N LYS A 618 -2.85 -12.65 -0.58
CA LYS A 618 -3.83 -12.61 -1.67
C LYS A 618 -3.12 -12.55 -3.02
N ILE A 619 -3.27 -13.57 -3.86
CA ILE A 619 -2.55 -13.70 -5.12
C ILE A 619 -3.51 -13.44 -6.29
N TYR A 620 -3.24 -12.43 -7.12
CA TYR A 620 -4.03 -12.08 -8.30
C TYR A 620 -3.12 -11.95 -9.53
N THR A 621 -2.97 -13.02 -10.31
CA THR A 621 -2.12 -13.03 -11.50
C THR A 621 -2.90 -13.20 -12.80
N LYS A 622 -2.38 -12.66 -13.91
CA LYS A 622 -2.92 -12.92 -15.26
C LYS A 622 -2.61 -14.35 -15.74
N GLY A 623 -1.40 -14.82 -15.47
CA GLY A 623 -0.90 -16.14 -15.82
C GLY A 623 -0.66 -17.03 -14.61
N ALA A 624 -0.10 -18.21 -14.87
CA ALA A 624 0.23 -19.21 -13.87
C ALA A 624 1.29 -18.71 -12.87
N VAL A 625 1.22 -19.26 -11.65
CA VAL A 625 2.16 -19.02 -10.55
C VAL A 625 2.94 -20.31 -10.29
N THR A 626 4.22 -20.33 -10.67
CA THR A 626 5.06 -21.53 -10.46
C THR A 626 5.90 -21.39 -9.19
N SER A 627 5.92 -22.43 -8.36
CA SER A 627 6.70 -22.50 -7.12
C SER A 627 7.53 -23.80 -7.05
N THR A 628 8.54 -23.82 -6.18
CA THR A 628 9.64 -24.80 -6.24
C THR A 628 9.73 -25.76 -5.06
N THR A 629 9.08 -25.47 -3.94
CA THR A 629 9.24 -26.28 -2.72
C THR A 629 8.72 -27.72 -2.89
N ASP A 630 7.80 -27.94 -3.84
CA ASP A 630 7.27 -29.23 -4.29
C ASP A 630 6.94 -29.26 -5.81
N GLY A 631 7.25 -28.17 -6.52
CA GLY A 631 6.87 -27.96 -7.91
C GLY A 631 5.36 -27.76 -8.12
N SER A 632 4.57 -27.47 -7.09
CA SER A 632 3.15 -27.15 -7.23
C SER A 632 2.97 -25.75 -7.83
N ALA A 633 1.94 -25.61 -8.68
CA ALA A 633 1.41 -24.28 -8.99
C ALA A 633 0.38 -23.91 -7.90
N ILE A 634 0.42 -22.66 -7.48
CA ILE A 634 -0.38 -22.15 -6.36
C ILE A 634 -1.70 -21.62 -6.92
N ASP A 635 -2.80 -21.88 -6.21
CA ASP A 635 -4.11 -21.45 -6.67
C ASP A 635 -4.22 -19.92 -6.64
N ASN A 636 -4.38 -19.34 -7.84
CA ASN A 636 -4.66 -17.93 -8.03
C ASN A 636 -5.99 -17.59 -7.34
N THR A 637 -6.01 -16.53 -6.54
CA THR A 637 -7.27 -16.04 -5.97
C THR A 637 -8.11 -15.50 -7.12
N ALA A 638 -9.38 -15.94 -7.20
CA ALA A 638 -10.23 -15.73 -8.38
C ALA A 638 -10.15 -14.30 -8.93
N ALA A 639 -9.93 -14.19 -10.25
CA ALA A 639 -9.58 -12.94 -10.91
C ALA A 639 -10.58 -11.80 -10.60
N LYS A 640 -10.09 -10.74 -9.96
CA LYS A 640 -10.81 -9.47 -9.76
C LYS A 640 -10.86 -8.68 -11.08
N PRO A 641 -12.03 -8.33 -11.62
CA PRO A 641 -12.13 -7.38 -12.75
C PRO A 641 -11.53 -6.01 -12.44
N GLU A 642 -11.59 -5.61 -11.15
CA GLU A 642 -11.08 -4.35 -10.60
C GLU A 642 -9.57 -4.15 -10.82
N VAL A 643 -8.79 -5.24 -10.84
CA VAL A 643 -7.32 -5.21 -11.00
C VAL A 643 -6.89 -4.51 -12.29
N TYR A 644 -7.68 -4.60 -13.36
CA TYR A 644 -7.36 -3.89 -14.61
C TYR A 644 -7.53 -2.36 -14.47
N THR A 645 -8.54 -1.89 -13.75
CA THR A 645 -8.74 -0.45 -13.48
C THR A 645 -7.68 0.06 -12.50
N GLU A 646 -7.41 -0.69 -11.43
CA GLU A 646 -6.32 -0.41 -10.50
C GLU A 646 -4.97 -0.28 -11.22
N SER A 647 -4.69 -1.18 -12.19
CA SER A 647 -3.43 -1.18 -12.95
C SER A 647 -3.23 0.07 -13.82
N LEU A 648 -4.30 0.62 -14.41
CA LEU A 648 -4.27 1.88 -15.15
C LEU A 648 -4.01 3.06 -14.22
N ASN A 649 -4.62 3.07 -13.04
CA ASN A 649 -4.45 4.14 -12.05
C ASN A 649 -3.03 4.12 -11.48
N MET A 650 -2.42 2.96 -11.26
CA MET A 650 -1.00 2.84 -10.92
C MET A 650 -0.10 3.41 -12.02
N ALA A 651 -0.36 3.11 -13.30
CA ALA A 651 0.39 3.67 -14.42
C ALA A 651 0.30 5.21 -14.48
N LYS A 652 -0.89 5.79 -14.22
CA LYS A 652 -1.08 7.26 -14.10
C LYS A 652 -0.28 7.84 -12.93
N HIS A 653 -0.33 7.21 -11.76
CA HIS A 653 0.42 7.64 -10.57
C HIS A 653 1.92 7.63 -10.81
N PHE A 654 2.48 6.58 -11.41
CA PHE A 654 3.91 6.52 -11.75
C PHE A 654 4.33 7.70 -12.64
N VAL A 655 3.56 7.96 -13.70
CA VAL A 655 3.83 9.05 -14.65
C VAL A 655 3.71 10.42 -13.97
N TYR A 656 2.73 10.59 -13.09
CA TYR A 656 2.61 11.77 -12.24
C TYR A 656 3.86 11.95 -11.37
N PHE A 657 4.31 10.90 -10.66
CA PHE A 657 5.48 10.95 -9.79
C PHE A 657 6.79 11.30 -10.50
N THR A 658 7.00 10.80 -11.73
CA THR A 658 8.19 11.14 -12.54
C THR A 658 8.22 12.61 -12.99
N LYS A 659 7.07 13.30 -12.94
CA LYS A 659 6.92 14.71 -13.30
C LYS A 659 6.82 15.62 -12.07
N ARG A 660 6.18 15.15 -11.00
CA ARG A 660 5.80 15.90 -9.80
C ARG A 660 5.96 15.03 -8.55
N LEU A 661 6.97 15.35 -7.74
CA LEU A 661 7.40 14.58 -6.56
C LEU A 661 6.42 14.61 -5.37
N ASP A 662 5.26 15.23 -5.53
CA ASP A 662 4.34 15.56 -4.45
C ASP A 662 2.97 14.96 -4.76
N PRO A 663 2.62 13.78 -4.19
CA PRO A 663 1.30 13.19 -4.37
C PRO A 663 0.24 14.16 -3.84
N ALA A 664 -0.57 14.70 -4.74
CA ALA A 664 -1.72 15.49 -4.35
C ALA A 664 -2.66 14.64 -3.49
N GLU A 665 -2.96 15.10 -2.27
CA GLU A 665 -3.70 14.31 -1.26
C GLU A 665 -5.13 13.94 -1.70
N ALA A 666 -5.64 14.58 -2.75
CA ALA A 666 -6.94 14.34 -3.36
C ALA A 666 -7.02 13.08 -4.26
N HIS A 667 -5.90 12.39 -4.49
CA HIS A 667 -5.85 11.21 -5.38
C HIS A 667 -5.29 10.00 -4.63
N GLY A 668 -6.19 9.18 -4.10
CA GLY A 668 -5.82 7.87 -3.58
C GLY A 668 -5.30 6.98 -4.71
N MET A 669 -4.46 5.99 -4.37
CA MET A 669 -3.77 5.12 -5.35
C MET A 669 -4.71 4.29 -6.26
N VAL A 670 -6.00 4.33 -5.98
CA VAL A 670 -7.10 3.62 -6.67
C VAL A 670 -8.03 4.58 -7.43
N ASP A 671 -7.92 5.90 -7.26
CA ASP A 671 -8.80 6.89 -7.87
C ASP A 671 -8.34 7.29 -9.29
N ASP A 672 -9.29 7.46 -10.20
CA ASP A 672 -9.10 7.76 -11.63
C ASP A 672 -8.93 9.28 -11.90
N ALA A 673 -9.13 10.11 -10.88
CA ALA A 673 -9.20 11.58 -10.93
C ALA A 673 -7.88 12.31 -11.30
N LEU A 674 -6.79 11.60 -11.59
CA LEU A 674 -5.52 12.20 -12.05
C LEU A 674 -5.59 12.67 -13.52
N ASP A 675 -5.73 13.98 -13.70
CA ASP A 675 -5.64 14.64 -15.01
C ASP A 675 -4.18 14.89 -15.44
N LEU A 676 -3.65 13.96 -16.25
CA LEU A 676 -2.32 14.07 -16.84
C LEU A 676 -2.22 15.16 -17.93
N ASP A 677 -3.32 15.55 -18.58
CA ASP A 677 -3.31 16.55 -19.64
C ASP A 677 -3.16 17.96 -19.05
N SER A 678 -3.85 18.25 -17.93
CA SER A 678 -3.63 19.45 -17.12
C SER A 678 -2.19 19.54 -16.59
N LEU A 679 -1.63 18.42 -16.09
CA LEU A 679 -0.23 18.37 -15.68
C LEU A 679 0.73 18.67 -16.84
N ASN A 680 0.52 18.05 -18.01
CA ASN A 680 1.32 18.30 -19.21
C ASN A 680 1.20 19.76 -19.70
N SER A 681 0.02 20.36 -19.56
CA SER A 681 -0.21 21.77 -19.87
C SER A 681 0.56 22.70 -18.92
N ASP A 682 0.57 22.40 -17.62
CA ASP A 682 1.33 23.15 -16.59
C ASP A 682 2.86 23.05 -16.79
N ILE A 683 3.38 21.87 -17.16
CA ILE A 683 4.79 21.68 -17.58
C ILE A 683 5.10 22.60 -18.77
N SER A 684 4.28 22.50 -19.82
CA SER A 684 4.46 23.22 -21.08
C SER A 684 4.41 24.73 -20.90
N ALA A 685 3.49 25.22 -20.06
CA ALA A 685 3.33 26.64 -19.73
C ALA A 685 4.54 27.22 -18.96
N LYS A 686 5.35 26.36 -18.30
CA LYS A 686 6.59 26.76 -17.62
C LYS A 686 7.83 26.65 -18.53
N GLY A 687 7.70 26.07 -19.72
CA GLY A 687 8.80 25.86 -20.65
C GLY A 687 9.82 24.81 -20.19
N LEU A 688 9.44 23.89 -19.30
CA LEU A 688 10.31 22.82 -18.81
C LEU A 688 10.31 21.64 -19.80
N SER A 689 11.49 21.11 -20.11
CA SER A 689 11.64 19.90 -20.92
C SER A 689 11.60 18.61 -20.07
N GLU A 690 11.28 17.46 -20.67
CA GLU A 690 11.22 16.17 -19.94
C GLU A 690 12.56 15.79 -19.28
N ALA A 691 13.70 16.27 -19.83
CA ALA A 691 15.03 16.05 -19.27
C ALA A 691 15.34 16.93 -18.03
N GLU A 692 14.58 18.01 -17.82
CA GLU A 692 14.66 18.85 -16.63
C GLU A 692 13.71 18.37 -15.53
N LEU A 693 12.76 17.48 -15.82
CA LEU A 693 11.81 16.98 -14.83
C LEU A 693 12.41 15.85 -13.98
N PRO A 694 12.06 15.78 -12.67
CA PRO A 694 11.21 16.70 -11.92
C PRO A 694 11.99 17.83 -11.21
N ALA A 695 13.32 17.79 -11.12
CA ALA A 695 14.07 18.81 -10.36
C ALA A 695 13.87 20.25 -10.90
N GLY A 696 13.63 20.40 -12.20
CA GLY A 696 13.32 21.66 -12.88
C GLY A 696 12.03 22.34 -12.38
N TYR A 697 11.09 21.58 -11.81
CA TYR A 697 9.93 22.15 -11.11
C TYR A 697 10.32 22.89 -9.84
N PHE A 698 11.47 22.59 -9.24
CA PHE A 698 11.95 23.16 -7.97
C PHE A 698 13.16 24.08 -8.14
N VAL A 699 13.96 23.87 -9.19
CA VAL A 699 15.19 24.62 -9.49
C VAL A 699 15.25 25.01 -10.98
N LYS A 700 15.27 26.31 -11.28
CA LYS A 700 15.61 26.84 -12.61
C LYS A 700 17.12 26.74 -12.84
N PHE A 701 17.61 25.59 -13.31
CA PHE A 701 19.03 25.31 -13.51
C PHE A 701 19.75 26.30 -14.43
N ASP A 702 19.06 26.94 -15.37
CA ASP A 702 19.64 27.98 -16.24
C ASP A 702 19.97 29.30 -15.53
N ASN A 703 19.40 29.54 -14.35
CA ASN A 703 19.80 30.67 -13.51
C ASN A 703 21.08 30.37 -12.70
N ILE A 704 21.53 29.11 -12.66
CA ILE A 704 22.81 28.73 -12.05
C ILE A 704 23.92 28.98 -13.08
N VAL A 705 24.64 30.08 -12.88
CA VAL A 705 25.71 30.56 -13.77
C VAL A 705 27.08 30.65 -13.09
N ASN A 706 27.15 30.54 -11.76
CA ASN A 706 28.38 30.54 -10.97
C ASN A 706 28.20 29.66 -9.72
N ASP A 707 29.29 28.99 -9.31
CA ASP A 707 29.35 28.21 -8.08
C ASP A 707 29.28 29.13 -6.87
N LYS A 708 28.53 28.74 -5.84
CA LYS A 708 28.31 29.54 -4.63
C LYS A 708 28.20 28.66 -3.40
N ASP A 709 28.97 28.99 -2.37
CA ASP A 709 28.84 28.43 -1.03
C ASP A 709 28.50 29.55 -0.05
N ASN A 710 27.55 29.30 0.85
CA ASN A 710 27.17 30.26 1.89
C ASN A 710 26.63 29.54 3.14
N MET A 711 26.57 30.30 4.24
CA MET A 711 26.00 29.88 5.52
C MET A 711 24.73 30.69 5.81
N VAL A 712 23.57 30.05 5.68
CA VAL A 712 22.25 30.64 5.96
C VAL A 712 21.76 30.10 7.29
N LYS A 713 21.58 30.99 8.28
CA LYS A 713 21.09 30.65 9.64
C LYS A 713 21.89 29.54 10.37
N GLY A 714 23.13 29.28 9.97
CA GLY A 714 23.97 28.21 10.52
C GLY A 714 24.03 26.94 9.66
N TYR A 715 23.32 26.90 8.52
CA TYR A 715 23.29 25.78 7.58
C TYR A 715 23.97 26.12 6.26
N GLN A 716 24.54 25.10 5.62
CA GLN A 716 25.29 25.21 4.37
C GLN A 716 24.35 25.23 3.17
N VAL A 717 24.60 26.14 2.23
CA VAL A 717 23.98 26.14 0.91
C VAL A 717 25.10 26.05 -0.12
N ILE A 718 25.13 24.95 -0.87
CA ILE A 718 26.18 24.59 -1.83
C ILE A 718 25.56 24.55 -3.22
N VAL A 719 26.00 25.45 -4.10
CA VAL A 719 25.50 25.59 -5.47
C VAL A 719 26.62 25.34 -6.46
N ARG A 720 26.39 24.48 -7.46
CA ARG A 720 27.38 24.09 -8.45
C ARG A 720 26.82 24.12 -9.87
N THR A 721 27.60 24.67 -10.78
CA THR A 721 27.19 25.10 -12.13
C THR A 721 27.47 24.06 -13.21
N ILE A 722 28.24 23.00 -12.88
CA ILE A 722 29.03 22.21 -13.83
C ILE A 722 28.29 21.90 -15.13
N ASN A 723 28.84 22.44 -16.23
CA ASN A 723 28.46 22.21 -17.62
C ASN A 723 29.62 21.51 -18.36
N GLY A 724 30.13 20.40 -17.84
CA GLY A 724 31.31 19.71 -18.37
C GLY A 724 31.43 18.25 -17.92
N SER A 725 32.43 17.54 -18.43
CA SER A 725 32.54 16.07 -18.37
C SER A 725 32.92 15.45 -17.02
N ALA A 726 33.22 16.26 -16.00
CA ALA A 726 33.68 15.78 -14.69
C ALA A 726 32.66 16.18 -13.62
N PRO A 727 32.17 15.24 -12.78
CA PRO A 727 31.14 15.52 -11.79
C PRO A 727 31.67 16.39 -10.64
N THR A 728 30.75 17.11 -9.99
CA THR A 728 31.01 17.83 -8.74
C THR A 728 31.43 16.83 -7.67
N VAL A 729 32.40 17.11 -6.80
CA VAL A 729 32.72 16.21 -5.68
C VAL A 729 32.54 16.91 -4.34
N ILE A 730 31.68 16.35 -3.47
CA ILE A 730 31.41 16.80 -2.11
C ILE A 730 32.11 15.85 -1.13
N ASN A 731 33.29 16.28 -0.64
CA ASN A 731 34.18 15.51 0.24
C ASN A 731 34.06 15.86 1.73
N GLN A 732 32.93 16.42 2.14
CA GLN A 732 32.68 16.87 3.52
C GLN A 732 31.26 16.50 3.94
N ASP A 733 31.03 16.42 5.25
CA ASP A 733 29.67 16.36 5.79
C ASP A 733 28.95 17.70 5.55
N VAL A 734 27.68 17.66 5.16
CA VAL A 734 26.88 18.84 4.83
C VAL A 734 25.56 18.85 5.60
N LYS A 735 25.28 19.96 6.30
CA LYS A 735 23.98 20.24 6.91
C LYS A 735 23.31 21.39 6.17
N GLY A 736 22.33 21.11 5.32
CA GLY A 736 21.63 22.10 4.51
C GLY A 736 21.28 21.63 3.09
N ILE A 737 21.42 22.51 2.11
CA ILE A 737 20.95 22.29 0.73
C ILE A 737 22.15 22.21 -0.23
N ILE A 738 22.18 21.17 -1.07
CA ILE A 738 23.11 21.05 -2.21
C ILE A 738 22.31 21.08 -3.51
N ILE A 739 22.67 21.99 -4.42
CA ILE A 739 22.06 22.11 -5.75
C ILE A 739 23.15 22.08 -6.81
N CYS A 740 23.11 21.10 -7.71
CA CYS A 740 24.06 20.91 -8.79
C CYS A 740 23.35 20.94 -10.16
N LYS A 741 23.83 21.74 -11.10
CA LYS A 741 23.29 21.77 -12.47
C LYS A 741 23.59 20.47 -13.24
N GLY A 742 24.81 19.96 -13.10
CA GLY A 742 25.23 18.67 -13.64
C GLY A 742 25.36 17.60 -12.55
N ASP A 743 26.22 16.62 -12.82
CA ASP A 743 26.47 15.47 -11.95
C ASP A 743 27.17 15.85 -10.63
N VAL A 744 26.94 15.03 -9.60
CA VAL A 744 27.55 15.18 -8.27
C VAL A 744 27.93 13.83 -7.66
N ILE A 745 29.09 13.78 -7.00
CA ILE A 745 29.59 12.68 -6.18
C ILE A 745 29.53 13.12 -4.71
N ILE A 746 28.87 12.33 -3.87
CA ILE A 746 28.74 12.53 -2.43
C ILE A 746 29.61 11.50 -1.70
N ASN A 747 30.63 11.99 -0.98
CA ASN A 747 31.53 11.17 -0.18
C ASN A 747 31.38 11.40 1.34
N GLY A 748 30.74 12.49 1.76
CA GLY A 748 30.40 12.77 3.17
C GLY A 748 28.94 12.45 3.53
N SER A 749 28.61 12.60 4.82
CA SER A 749 27.25 12.49 5.36
C SER A 749 26.42 13.73 5.03
N ILE A 750 25.12 13.58 4.82
CA ILE A 750 24.21 14.68 4.46
C ILE A 750 23.05 14.76 5.44
N GLU A 751 22.72 15.96 5.89
CA GLU A 751 21.49 16.27 6.62
C GLU A 751 20.78 17.46 5.96
N GLY A 752 19.68 17.21 5.24
CA GLY A 752 18.96 18.20 4.45
C GLY A 752 18.56 17.66 3.08
N LEU A 753 18.88 18.36 1.99
CA LEU A 753 18.39 18.02 0.64
C LEU A 753 19.46 18.21 -0.44
N VAL A 754 19.59 17.23 -1.35
CA VAL A 754 20.42 17.29 -2.55
C VAL A 754 19.55 17.24 -3.80
N ILE A 755 19.73 18.20 -4.70
CA ILE A 755 19.11 18.25 -6.02
C ILE A 755 20.21 18.30 -7.09
N ALA A 756 20.17 17.38 -8.04
CA ALA A 756 21.04 17.38 -9.22
C ALA A 756 20.23 17.36 -10.52
N GLY A 757 20.55 18.27 -11.44
CA GLY A 757 20.08 18.21 -12.83
C GLY A 757 20.74 17.08 -13.64
N GLY A 758 21.88 16.58 -13.15
CA GLY A 758 22.57 15.38 -13.61
C GLY A 758 22.32 14.15 -12.72
N LYS A 759 23.31 13.24 -12.73
CA LYS A 759 23.36 12.00 -11.96
C LYS A 759 23.96 12.24 -10.58
N ILE A 760 23.37 11.65 -9.54
CA ILE A 760 23.96 11.64 -8.18
C ILE A 760 24.72 10.32 -8.01
N THR A 761 26.02 10.39 -7.74
CA THR A 761 26.81 9.25 -7.29
C THR A 761 27.03 9.34 -5.78
N VAL A 762 26.83 8.26 -5.06
CA VAL A 762 27.07 8.16 -3.61
C VAL A 762 28.16 7.13 -3.39
N SER A 763 29.25 7.53 -2.71
CA SER A 763 30.39 6.65 -2.37
C SER A 763 30.75 6.76 -0.88
N THR A 764 29.82 7.24 -0.04
CA THR A 764 30.04 7.42 1.40
C THR A 764 29.68 6.15 2.19
N SER A 765 30.26 6.01 3.38
CA SER A 765 29.78 5.10 4.43
C SER A 765 29.01 5.84 5.55
N GLY A 766 28.52 7.04 5.26
CA GLY A 766 27.83 7.93 6.19
C GLY A 766 26.30 7.79 6.18
N THR A 767 25.64 8.69 6.90
CA THR A 767 24.17 8.83 6.86
C THR A 767 23.77 9.98 5.94
N ILE A 768 22.75 9.76 5.11
CA ILE A 768 22.16 10.73 4.19
C ILE A 768 20.68 10.87 4.58
N LYS A 769 20.33 11.88 5.37
CA LYS A 769 18.98 12.05 5.92
C LYS A 769 18.30 13.36 5.51
N ALA A 770 17.01 13.29 5.18
CA ALA A 770 16.16 14.45 4.99
C ALA A 770 16.04 15.24 6.31
N ASN A 771 15.96 16.57 6.22
CA ASN A 771 15.61 17.41 7.36
C ASN A 771 14.78 18.62 6.88
N ARG A 772 13.45 18.47 6.96
CA ARG A 772 12.47 19.48 6.54
C ARG A 772 12.70 20.83 7.21
N GLY A 773 12.95 20.83 8.52
CA GLY A 773 13.17 22.05 9.31
C GLY A 773 14.39 22.85 8.85
N ILE A 774 15.50 22.17 8.54
CA ILE A 774 16.71 22.81 7.99
C ILE A 774 16.43 23.41 6.60
N VAL A 775 15.84 22.63 5.70
CA VAL A 775 15.54 23.08 4.33
C VAL A 775 14.58 24.27 4.34
N GLN A 776 13.53 24.20 5.16
CA GLN A 776 12.56 25.28 5.37
C GLN A 776 13.22 26.54 5.97
N THR A 777 14.03 26.41 7.02
CA THR A 777 14.73 27.54 7.66
C THR A 777 15.63 28.29 6.67
N ILE A 778 16.32 27.56 5.79
CA ILE A 778 17.15 28.13 4.72
C ILE A 778 16.27 28.90 3.72
N LEU A 779 15.12 28.34 3.34
CA LEU A 779 14.23 28.94 2.35
C LEU A 779 13.48 30.18 2.87
N GLU A 780 13.05 30.15 4.13
CA GLU A 780 12.46 31.31 4.83
C GLU A 780 13.45 32.47 4.92
N ALA A 781 14.70 32.18 5.30
CA ALA A 781 15.74 33.20 5.43
C ALA A 781 16.12 33.88 4.10
N GLU A 782 15.88 33.20 2.97
CA GLU A 782 16.20 33.68 1.63
C GLU A 782 14.97 34.17 0.84
N GLN A 783 13.80 34.19 1.47
CA GLN A 783 12.58 34.72 0.88
C GLN A 783 12.67 36.26 0.80
N LYS A 784 12.49 36.81 -0.40
CA LYS A 784 12.27 38.26 -0.62
C LYS A 784 10.78 38.52 -0.73
N GLU A 785 10.28 39.61 -0.12
CA GLU A 785 8.87 40.01 -0.22
C GLU A 785 8.42 40.12 -1.69
N LEU A 786 7.36 39.39 -2.03
CA LEU A 786 6.91 39.16 -3.41
C LEU A 786 6.03 40.30 -3.99
N SER A 787 5.71 41.33 -3.22
CA SER A 787 4.65 42.30 -3.51
C SER A 787 4.97 43.33 -4.62
N GLY A 788 6.12 43.24 -5.30
CA GLY A 788 6.46 44.18 -6.38
C GLY A 788 7.66 43.84 -7.28
N ILE A 789 8.33 42.70 -7.10
CA ILE A 789 9.54 42.36 -7.88
C ILE A 789 9.16 41.54 -9.11
N LYS A 790 9.21 42.18 -10.28
CA LYS A 790 9.15 41.49 -11.58
C LYS A 790 10.33 40.53 -11.74
N GLU A 791 10.14 39.47 -12.50
CA GLU A 791 11.11 38.36 -12.67
C GLU A 791 12.47 38.80 -13.25
N ASP A 792 12.54 39.98 -13.88
CA ASP A 792 13.74 40.63 -14.41
C ASP A 792 14.57 41.40 -13.35
N LYS A 793 14.09 41.54 -12.11
CA LYS A 793 14.71 42.38 -11.05
C LYS A 793 15.10 41.65 -9.77
N VAL A 794 14.95 40.34 -9.70
CA VAL A 794 15.57 39.58 -8.60
C VAL A 794 17.07 39.55 -8.85
N ASP A 795 17.86 40.21 -8.00
CA ASP A 795 19.32 39.98 -7.95
C ASP A 795 19.54 38.47 -7.87
N ARG A 796 20.15 37.92 -8.93
CA ARG A 796 20.22 36.47 -9.21
C ARG A 796 21.20 35.73 -8.28
N ASP A 797 21.49 36.32 -7.13
CA ASP A 797 22.72 36.04 -6.43
C ASP A 797 22.65 34.94 -5.38
N PHE A 798 21.44 34.49 -5.00
CA PHE A 798 21.25 33.41 -4.04
C PHE A 798 20.06 32.49 -4.38
N LEU A 799 19.60 31.62 -3.47
CA LEU A 799 18.46 30.70 -3.65
C LEU A 799 17.26 31.37 -4.30
N ALA A 800 16.89 32.59 -3.91
CA ALA A 800 15.82 33.37 -4.55
C ALA A 800 16.02 33.66 -6.06
N GLY A 801 17.21 33.47 -6.62
CA GLY A 801 17.51 33.59 -8.04
C GLY A 801 17.17 32.34 -8.85
N TYR A 802 17.30 31.14 -8.28
CA TYR A 802 17.18 29.86 -9.01
C TYR A 802 16.18 28.86 -8.42
N ALA A 803 15.78 28.96 -7.14
CA ALA A 803 14.62 28.24 -6.61
C ALA A 803 13.36 28.64 -7.41
N SER A 804 12.52 27.68 -7.77
CA SER A 804 11.32 27.93 -8.57
C SER A 804 10.23 28.66 -7.78
N TYR A 805 9.09 28.90 -8.43
CA TYR A 805 7.87 29.33 -7.75
C TYR A 805 7.40 28.30 -6.72
N TYR A 806 7.45 26.99 -7.00
CA TYR A 806 6.95 25.94 -6.10
C TYR A 806 7.80 25.75 -4.85
N PHE A 807 9.13 25.77 -5.00
CA PHE A 807 10.05 25.69 -3.87
C PHE A 807 9.93 26.93 -2.94
N ARG A 808 9.32 28.01 -3.43
CA ARG A 808 8.92 29.20 -2.67
C ARG A 808 7.45 29.25 -2.27
N GLN A 809 6.54 28.54 -2.96
CA GLN A 809 5.12 28.49 -2.63
C GLN A 809 4.80 27.50 -1.52
N ALA A 810 5.65 26.49 -1.33
CA ALA A 810 5.71 25.64 -0.13
C ALA A 810 6.11 26.41 1.15
N LEU A 811 5.79 27.71 1.21
CA LEU A 811 6.30 28.68 2.17
C LEU A 811 5.46 29.98 2.18
N VAL A 812 5.01 30.44 1.01
CA VAL A 812 4.12 31.63 0.87
C VAL A 812 2.67 31.34 1.27
N ASN A 813 2.17 30.13 1.04
CA ASN A 813 0.74 29.84 1.17
C ASN A 813 0.36 29.38 2.58
N ASP A 814 0.29 30.34 3.50
CA ASP A 814 -0.53 30.27 4.74
C ASP A 814 -2.04 30.11 4.41
N THR A 815 -2.40 30.25 3.12
CA THR A 815 -3.69 29.84 2.54
C THR A 815 -3.50 29.23 1.14
N LEU A 816 -3.53 27.90 1.04
CA LEU A 816 -4.04 27.19 -0.14
C LEU A 816 -5.30 26.37 0.18
N VAL A 817 -6.09 26.84 1.16
CA VAL A 817 -7.53 26.62 1.14
C VAL A 817 -8.08 27.34 -0.09
N SER A 818 -8.33 26.60 -1.17
CA SER A 818 -9.36 27.01 -2.12
C SER A 818 -10.71 26.86 -1.42
N GLU A 819 -11.47 27.95 -1.32
CA GLU A 819 -12.77 28.01 -0.61
C GLU A 819 -13.90 27.20 -1.29
N THR A 820 -13.57 26.18 -2.09
CA THR A 820 -14.54 25.49 -2.97
C THR A 820 -14.64 23.98 -2.85
N ASN A 821 -13.68 23.27 -2.22
CA ASN A 821 -13.72 21.80 -2.10
C ASN A 821 -13.65 21.26 -0.65
N HIS A 822 -14.20 21.98 0.32
CA HIS A 822 -14.54 21.39 1.61
C HIS A 822 -15.78 20.50 1.50
N LYS A 823 -15.62 19.26 1.00
CA LYS A 823 -16.53 18.11 1.22
C LYS A 823 -15.97 16.80 0.64
N TYR A 824 -15.73 15.81 1.51
CA TYR A 824 -15.69 14.35 1.24
C TYR A 824 -14.67 13.86 0.17
N ASN A 825 -13.58 13.18 0.49
CA ASN A 825 -13.48 11.90 1.24
C ASN A 825 -12.04 11.74 1.80
N ASP A 826 -11.88 11.45 3.10
CA ASP A 826 -11.56 10.10 3.64
C ASP A 826 -10.13 9.64 3.26
N THR A 827 -9.11 9.89 4.09
CA THR A 827 -8.95 9.44 5.48
C THR A 827 -8.73 10.56 6.52
N SER A 828 -9.19 11.77 6.22
CA SER A 828 -8.80 13.00 6.90
C SER A 828 -9.92 13.65 7.73
N GLN A 829 -10.33 13.00 8.83
CA GLN A 829 -10.86 13.76 9.97
C GLN A 829 -9.72 14.51 10.66
N ARG A 830 -9.22 15.55 9.98
CA ARG A 830 -8.41 16.59 10.60
C ARG A 830 -9.31 17.40 11.51
N ILE A 831 -9.27 17.07 12.80
CA ILE A 831 -9.92 17.87 13.81
C ILE A 831 -9.10 19.17 13.93
N THR A 832 -9.55 20.21 13.24
CA THR A 832 -9.03 21.59 13.38
C THR A 832 -9.53 22.26 14.68
N SER A 833 -10.41 21.57 15.39
CA SER A 833 -10.90 21.86 16.73
C SER A 833 -10.03 21.18 17.79
N THR A 834 -10.00 21.76 19.00
CA THR A 834 -9.36 21.15 20.18
C THR A 834 -10.38 20.60 21.18
N GLU A 835 -11.66 20.52 20.78
CA GLU A 835 -12.75 20.01 21.61
C GLU A 835 -12.70 18.48 21.67
N TYR A 836 -12.70 17.92 22.89
CA TYR A 836 -12.60 16.47 23.12
C TYR A 836 -13.78 15.68 22.54
N THR A 837 -14.90 16.34 22.25
CA THR A 837 -16.08 15.76 21.61
C THR A 837 -15.84 15.29 20.18
N ASP A 838 -14.76 15.72 19.53
CA ASP A 838 -14.44 15.32 18.16
C ASP A 838 -13.60 14.03 18.10
N PHE A 839 -12.97 13.62 19.21
CA PHE A 839 -12.11 12.42 19.29
C PHE A 839 -12.44 11.49 20.47
N MET A 840 -13.51 11.77 21.21
CA MET A 840 -14.03 10.90 22.26
C MET A 840 -15.53 10.65 22.01
N TYR A 841 -15.98 9.42 22.19
CA TYR A 841 -17.37 9.02 21.97
C TYR A 841 -17.76 7.77 22.78
N TYR A 842 -19.06 7.48 22.84
CA TYR A 842 -19.61 6.31 23.51
C TYR A 842 -19.82 5.14 22.54
N GLU A 843 -19.48 3.92 22.95
CA GLU A 843 -19.84 2.68 22.28
C GLU A 843 -20.59 1.71 23.22
N ASN A 844 -21.27 0.71 22.66
CA ASN A 844 -21.91 -0.41 23.38
C ASN A 844 -22.83 -0.02 24.56
N TRP A 845 -23.57 1.10 24.47
CA TRP A 845 -24.52 1.54 25.49
C TRP A 845 -25.56 0.45 25.81
N GLN A 846 -25.51 -0.06 27.05
CA GLN A 846 -26.46 -1.02 27.61
C GLN A 846 -27.16 -0.47 28.85
N LYS A 847 -28.43 -0.88 29.03
CA LYS A 847 -29.27 -0.49 30.16
C LYS A 847 -29.45 -1.66 31.13
N GLY A 848 -29.03 -1.48 32.39
CA GLY A 848 -29.32 -2.40 33.48
C GLY A 848 -30.55 -1.95 34.28
N GLU A 849 -31.63 -2.74 34.25
CA GLU A 849 -32.72 -2.62 35.24
C GLU A 849 -32.57 -3.73 36.29
N ARG A 850 -32.38 -3.35 37.56
CA ARG A 850 -32.57 -4.25 38.72
C ARG A 850 -33.78 -3.78 39.53
N HIS A 851 -34.70 -4.71 39.77
CA HIS A 851 -35.93 -4.51 40.56
C HIS A 851 -35.71 -4.73 42.06
#